data_AF-A0A426G133-F1
#
_entry.id   AF-A0A426G133-F1
#
_cell.length_a   1.000
_cell.length_b   1.000
_cell.length_c   1.000
_cell.angle_alpha   90.00
_cell.angle_beta   90.00
_cell.angle_gamma   90.00
#
_symmetry.space_group_name_H-M   'P 1'
#
loop_
_entity.id
_entity.type
_entity.pdbx_description
1 polymer ?
#
loop_
_entity_poly.entity_id
_entity_poly.type
_entity_poly.pdbx_seq_one_letter_code
_entity_poly.pdbx_strand_id
1 'polypeptide(L)'
;MLQKVKNIFKKPMTLITILGVACVPALYNISFLTSMWDPYGRLDQLPVAVVNQDQSASFQDKTLTIGDDMVDNMKESKSLDFHFVSEKDAEKGLEEGDYYMVITLPEDLSEKASSLLTNQPEPLMISYQTSKGHSFVASKMGESAMEKLKTSVSETITKTYTTAVFDSMREIQTGMVEAADGSQQLTDGASQLESGSQTLSNGLTTLTTSGQALVTGANQLATGLVSYTDGVNQATTGSQTLSSGLTTYTNGVASLASGAEQLNANSSQLIAGVGQLQSGASQVEQLVTGANQLQAGLEQLASSTSLSVEQSNQIQALLTGLPQLQAAISQLNDSLSSIGGLTVDTSSLSNLLTEMGAQAQGLLTAAQADKTASIEALQTTATYQNLPADQQAELVGALQNSPSTTVTAAQTILGQLSQLSQALSSLQSLSGMATQMSQLQSAVGQINTAVNQALPGATTAIENLSSGLSQVNTALNQQVLPGTQALTSGVSQLQTQLSNGASQLMSGVTAYTAGVAQLAEGGAQLVANNSSIQSGGSQLTSGLATLASNSNQLVSGSGQLASGSQQLIAGADQLASGGQTLTSGISSLRTGSETLTNSLSSASQQLSVVSVEDKNAQAVSQPVTLEHSDQDDVKTNGVGMAPYMVSVALMVAALSANVIFVKHIDNRSYKNRWDWAKGKLLLNGTIASLAAVILYGVLRLIGIEPAHPMATLGLILLASWTFMALVTALVGWNNRFGSFASLILLLLQLGSSAGTYPIELSPRFFQVVQPYLPMTYSVSGLRQTISMVGNSSHQVWMLSLFLVGFMGLGLMMYRPTED
;
A
#
# COMPACT_ATOMS: atom_id res chain seq x y z
N MET A 1 65.66 -123.62 54.99
CA MET A 1 65.36 -122.23 55.44
C MET A 1 63.87 -121.90 55.44
N LEU A 2 63.10 -122.23 54.38
CA LEU A 2 61.65 -121.96 54.30
C LEU A 2 60.82 -122.51 55.48
N GLN A 3 61.15 -123.68 56.03
CA GLN A 3 60.49 -124.23 57.23
C GLN A 3 60.78 -123.43 58.52
N LYS A 4 62.01 -122.92 58.71
CA LYS A 4 62.36 -122.09 59.87
C LYS A 4 61.75 -120.69 59.78
N VAL A 5 61.45 -120.20 58.58
CA VAL A 5 60.72 -118.93 58.35
C VAL A 5 59.21 -119.11 58.57
N LYS A 6 58.62 -120.23 58.15
CA LYS A 6 57.22 -120.58 58.46
C LYS A 6 56.93 -120.60 59.97
N ASN A 7 57.92 -120.89 60.81
CA ASN A 7 57.78 -120.89 62.27
C ASN A 7 57.73 -119.48 62.91
N ILE A 8 58.17 -118.41 62.22
CA ILE A 8 58.04 -117.02 62.71
C ILE A 8 56.54 -116.64 62.77
N PHE A 9 55.79 -117.00 61.72
CA PHE A 9 54.37 -116.67 61.59
C PHE A 9 53.44 -117.56 62.42
N LYS A 10 53.97 -118.58 63.11
CA LYS A 10 53.18 -119.48 63.97
C LYS A 10 53.18 -119.09 65.45
N LYS A 11 54.03 -118.13 65.87
CA LYS A 11 54.05 -117.62 67.25
C LYS A 11 53.21 -116.34 67.36
N PRO A 12 52.13 -116.32 68.15
CA PRO A 12 51.19 -115.18 68.18
C PRO A 12 51.85 -113.88 68.67
N MET A 13 52.74 -113.93 69.67
CA MET A 13 53.43 -112.74 70.17
C MET A 13 54.34 -112.05 69.14
N THR A 14 55.01 -112.84 68.28
CA THR A 14 55.84 -112.28 67.21
C THR A 14 54.99 -111.59 66.14
N LEU A 15 53.81 -112.13 65.83
CA LEU A 15 52.89 -111.55 64.86
C LEU A 15 52.26 -110.23 65.38
N ILE A 16 51.86 -110.20 66.66
CA ILE A 16 51.34 -108.97 67.31
C ILE A 16 52.40 -107.87 67.30
N THR A 17 53.66 -108.22 67.57
CA THR A 17 54.76 -107.25 67.55
C THR A 17 55.01 -106.72 66.13
N ILE A 18 55.03 -107.60 65.11
CA ILE A 18 55.17 -107.20 63.70
C ILE A 18 54.02 -106.28 63.25
N LEU A 19 52.78 -106.60 63.61
CA LEU A 19 51.61 -105.75 63.33
C LEU A 19 51.66 -104.42 64.08
N GLY A 20 52.03 -104.44 65.36
CA GLY A 20 52.15 -103.24 66.18
C GLY A 20 53.16 -102.24 65.60
N VAL A 21 54.32 -102.70 65.15
CA VAL A 21 55.33 -101.86 64.48
C VAL A 21 54.83 -101.35 63.13
N ALA A 22 54.15 -102.20 62.35
CA ALA A 22 53.60 -101.82 61.07
C ALA A 22 52.48 -100.77 61.17
N CYS A 23 51.78 -100.64 62.30
CA CYS A 23 50.76 -99.62 62.52
C CYS A 23 51.30 -98.25 62.95
N VAL A 24 52.55 -98.15 63.43
CA VAL A 24 53.13 -96.88 63.90
C VAL A 24 53.01 -95.75 62.86
N PRO A 25 53.28 -95.97 61.56
CA PRO A 25 53.19 -94.91 60.57
C PRO A 25 51.78 -94.37 60.36
N ALA A 26 50.78 -95.24 60.46
CA ALA A 26 49.38 -94.88 60.30
C ALA A 26 48.89 -93.99 61.45
N LEU A 27 49.24 -94.34 62.69
CA LEU A 27 48.84 -93.56 63.87
C LEU A 27 49.41 -92.13 63.84
N TYR A 28 50.67 -91.98 63.41
CA TYR A 28 51.31 -90.67 63.26
C TYR A 28 50.59 -89.80 62.21
N ASN A 29 50.29 -90.36 61.03
CA ASN A 29 49.63 -89.61 59.96
C ASN A 29 48.19 -89.21 60.30
N ILE A 30 47.42 -90.06 60.98
CA ILE A 30 46.04 -89.72 61.41
C ILE A 30 46.06 -88.50 62.31
N SER A 31 46.87 -88.52 63.38
CA SER A 31 46.88 -87.44 64.36
C SER A 31 47.37 -86.12 63.77
N PHE A 32 48.35 -86.15 62.85
CA PHE A 32 48.97 -84.94 62.34
C PHE A 32 48.20 -84.33 61.15
N LEU A 33 47.83 -85.13 60.14
CA LEU A 33 47.19 -84.61 58.93
C LEU A 33 45.77 -84.10 59.18
N THR A 34 45.03 -84.71 60.10
CA THR A 34 43.67 -84.23 60.46
C THR A 34 43.72 -82.88 61.18
N SER A 35 44.73 -82.63 62.02
CA SER A 35 44.90 -81.34 62.71
C SER A 35 45.28 -80.18 61.78
N MET A 36 45.80 -80.44 60.58
CA MET A 36 46.27 -79.42 59.63
C MET A 36 45.51 -79.47 58.30
N TRP A 37 44.32 -80.09 58.27
CA TRP A 37 43.60 -80.42 57.05
C TRP A 37 43.24 -79.17 56.22
N ASP A 38 42.58 -78.19 56.82
CA ASP A 38 42.19 -76.95 56.14
C ASP A 38 42.19 -75.73 57.09
N PRO A 39 43.37 -75.24 57.50
CA PRO A 39 43.48 -74.10 58.40
C PRO A 39 43.17 -72.76 57.72
N TYR A 40 42.98 -72.72 56.39
CA TYR A 40 42.82 -71.49 55.61
C TYR A 40 41.43 -71.34 54.96
N GLY A 41 40.66 -72.42 54.79
CA GLY A 41 39.31 -72.38 54.20
C GLY A 41 38.20 -71.90 55.15
N ARG A 42 38.52 -71.55 56.40
CA ARG A 42 37.57 -71.08 57.44
C ARG A 42 37.84 -69.64 57.90
N LEU A 43 38.23 -68.76 56.96
CA LEU A 43 38.48 -67.35 57.27
C LEU A 43 37.21 -66.59 57.68
N ASP A 44 36.05 -67.05 57.25
CA ASP A 44 34.73 -66.61 57.68
C ASP A 44 34.44 -66.87 59.18
N GLN A 45 35.33 -67.58 59.86
CA GLN A 45 35.29 -67.82 61.31
C GLN A 45 36.41 -67.09 62.05
N LEU A 46 37.19 -66.25 61.36
CA LEU A 46 38.24 -65.45 61.98
C LEU A 46 37.63 -64.17 62.55
N PRO A 47 37.52 -64.03 63.90
CA PRO A 47 36.82 -62.92 64.50
C PRO A 47 37.61 -61.61 64.33
N VAL A 48 36.94 -60.63 63.74
CA VAL A 48 37.45 -59.28 63.45
C VAL A 48 36.49 -58.27 64.03
N ALA A 49 36.97 -57.42 64.92
CA ALA A 49 36.18 -56.30 65.44
C ALA A 49 36.18 -55.14 64.45
N VAL A 50 35.02 -54.52 64.26
CA VAL A 50 34.83 -53.31 63.45
C VAL A 50 34.28 -52.21 64.35
N VAL A 51 34.97 -51.08 64.36
CA VAL A 51 34.61 -49.88 65.11
C VAL A 51 34.23 -48.81 64.09
N ASN A 52 32.97 -48.40 64.06
CA ASN A 52 32.51 -47.32 63.20
C ASN A 52 32.34 -46.03 64.01
N GLN A 53 33.16 -45.02 63.72
CA GLN A 53 33.06 -43.68 64.32
C GLN A 53 32.57 -42.63 63.30
N ASP A 54 32.42 -43.00 62.02
CA ASP A 54 32.11 -42.07 60.92
C ASP A 54 30.84 -41.25 61.16
N GLN A 55 30.86 -40.00 60.69
CA GLN A 55 29.72 -39.09 60.70
C GLN A 55 29.32 -38.72 59.28
N SER A 56 28.02 -38.68 59.00
CA SER A 56 27.52 -38.32 57.66
C SER A 56 27.99 -36.93 57.21
N ALA A 57 28.32 -36.77 55.92
CA ALA A 57 28.70 -35.49 55.32
C ALA A 57 27.70 -35.04 54.24
N SER A 58 27.68 -33.76 53.87
CA SER A 58 26.81 -33.25 52.78
C SER A 58 27.62 -32.88 51.55
N PHE A 59 27.17 -33.32 50.37
CA PHE A 59 27.78 -33.02 49.07
C PHE A 59 26.70 -32.84 48.00
N GLN A 60 26.66 -31.67 47.34
CA GLN A 60 25.69 -31.34 46.27
C GLN A 60 24.23 -31.71 46.63
N ASP A 61 23.76 -31.24 47.79
CA ASP A 61 22.41 -31.51 48.34
C ASP A 61 22.11 -32.99 48.64
N LYS A 62 23.12 -33.87 48.66
CA LYS A 62 23.03 -35.28 49.06
C LYS A 62 23.80 -35.53 50.36
N THR A 63 23.24 -36.36 51.23
CA THR A 63 23.93 -36.86 52.44
C THR A 63 24.75 -38.09 52.07
N LEU A 64 26.04 -38.10 52.41
CA LEU A 64 26.99 -39.19 52.24
C LEU A 64 27.20 -39.90 53.59
N THR A 65 27.13 -41.23 53.59
CA THR A 65 27.19 -42.10 54.78
C THR A 65 28.13 -43.28 54.53
N ILE A 66 29.37 -42.99 54.13
CA ILE A 66 30.35 -43.99 53.67
C ILE A 66 30.66 -45.03 54.76
N GLY A 67 30.83 -44.63 56.01
CA GLY A 67 31.11 -45.55 57.10
C GLY A 67 29.96 -46.52 57.37
N ASP A 68 28.71 -46.03 57.36
CA ASP A 68 27.52 -46.87 57.50
C ASP A 68 27.35 -47.82 56.30
N ASP A 69 27.55 -47.32 55.08
CA ASP A 69 27.52 -48.12 53.86
C ASP A 69 28.58 -49.25 53.90
N MET A 70 29.78 -48.95 54.43
CA MET A 70 30.85 -49.95 54.61
C MET A 70 30.48 -50.98 55.68
N VAL A 71 29.89 -50.56 56.80
CA VAL A 71 29.42 -51.46 57.85
C VAL A 71 28.35 -52.42 57.31
N ASP A 72 27.38 -51.93 56.55
CA ASP A 72 26.33 -52.75 55.98
C ASP A 72 26.87 -53.76 54.97
N ASN A 73 27.81 -53.34 54.11
CA ASN A 73 28.51 -54.27 53.21
C ASN A 73 29.33 -55.33 53.98
N MET A 74 29.98 -54.95 55.09
CA MET A 74 30.72 -55.89 55.93
C MET A 74 29.80 -56.91 56.62
N LYS A 75 28.59 -56.52 57.05
CA LYS A 75 27.58 -57.45 57.61
C LYS A 75 27.12 -58.50 56.60
N GLU A 76 26.99 -58.12 55.33
CA GLU A 76 26.57 -59.03 54.27
C GLU A 76 27.72 -59.94 53.78
N SER A 77 28.97 -59.50 53.97
CA SER A 77 30.15 -60.22 53.53
C SER A 77 30.42 -61.49 54.34
N LYS A 78 30.80 -62.57 53.64
CA LYS A 78 31.29 -63.83 54.23
C LYS A 78 32.82 -63.95 54.20
N SER A 79 33.54 -62.84 54.02
CA SER A 79 35.00 -62.86 53.88
C SER A 79 35.73 -63.07 55.21
N LEU A 80 35.15 -62.57 56.30
CA LEU A 80 35.66 -62.61 57.68
C LEU A 80 34.47 -62.66 58.64
N ASP A 81 34.70 -63.02 59.90
CA ASP A 81 33.67 -62.94 60.94
C ASP A 81 33.69 -61.54 61.57
N PHE A 82 32.89 -60.62 61.03
CA PHE A 82 32.87 -59.22 61.47
C PHE A 82 31.98 -59.02 62.70
N HIS A 83 32.55 -58.43 63.76
CA HIS A 83 31.88 -58.07 65.00
C HIS A 83 31.88 -56.56 65.18
N PHE A 84 30.72 -55.93 65.11
CA PHE A 84 30.60 -54.48 65.25
C PHE A 84 30.48 -54.12 66.74
N VAL A 85 31.54 -53.54 67.30
CA VAL A 85 31.69 -53.34 68.74
C VAL A 85 32.21 -51.93 69.04
N SER A 86 32.18 -51.54 70.32
CA SER A 86 32.81 -50.29 70.75
C SER A 86 34.33 -50.38 70.64
N GLU A 87 35.01 -49.24 70.47
CA GLU A 87 36.48 -49.18 70.43
C GLU A 87 37.13 -49.88 71.62
N LYS A 88 36.57 -49.65 72.82
CA LYS A 88 37.04 -50.25 74.06
C LYS A 88 36.90 -51.78 74.08
N ASP A 89 35.80 -52.32 73.54
CA ASP A 89 35.58 -53.76 73.46
C ASP A 89 36.46 -54.40 72.37
N ALA A 90 36.71 -53.67 71.28
CA ALA A 90 37.61 -54.09 70.20
C ALA A 90 39.05 -54.23 70.70
N GLU A 91 39.58 -53.22 71.40
CA GLU A 91 40.92 -53.23 71.99
C GLU A 91 41.06 -54.35 73.03
N LYS A 92 40.09 -54.45 73.95
CA LYS A 92 40.09 -55.49 74.97
C LYS A 92 40.06 -56.89 74.35
N GLY A 93 39.19 -57.12 73.36
CA GLY A 93 39.11 -58.41 72.68
C GLY A 93 40.36 -58.73 71.85
N LEU A 94 41.07 -57.72 71.33
CA LEU A 94 42.37 -57.93 70.66
C LEU A 94 43.47 -58.33 71.65
N GLU A 95 43.47 -57.77 72.87
CA GLU A 95 44.39 -58.13 73.95
C GLU A 95 44.09 -59.53 74.53
N GLU A 96 42.82 -59.83 74.79
CA GLU A 96 42.37 -61.12 75.35
C GLU A 96 42.45 -62.28 74.34
N GLY A 97 42.56 -61.97 73.03
CA GLY A 97 42.64 -62.95 71.95
C GLY A 97 41.30 -63.38 71.37
N ASP A 98 40.22 -62.69 71.75
CA ASP A 98 38.87 -62.85 71.22
C ASP A 98 38.75 -62.32 69.78
N TYR A 99 39.53 -61.29 69.43
CA TYR A 99 39.69 -60.77 68.08
C TYR A 99 41.13 -60.90 67.60
N TYR A 100 41.32 -61.20 66.32
CA TYR A 100 42.65 -61.23 65.69
C TYR A 100 42.96 -59.98 64.88
N MET A 101 41.93 -59.16 64.61
CA MET A 101 42.03 -57.87 63.96
C MET A 101 40.97 -56.90 64.47
N VAL A 102 41.32 -55.62 64.52
CA VAL A 102 40.38 -54.50 64.71
C VAL A 102 40.46 -53.60 63.48
N ILE A 103 39.32 -53.20 62.91
CA ILE A 103 39.20 -52.21 61.83
C ILE A 103 38.47 -50.99 62.40
N THR A 104 39.05 -49.80 62.24
CA THR A 104 38.44 -48.55 62.71
C THR A 104 38.15 -47.63 61.52
N LEU A 105 36.86 -47.30 61.36
CA LEU A 105 36.36 -46.26 60.45
C LEU A 105 36.33 -44.94 61.23
N PRO A 106 37.14 -43.93 60.86
CA PRO A 106 37.26 -42.68 61.61
C PRO A 106 36.05 -41.75 61.43
N GLU A 107 35.90 -40.77 62.34
CA GLU A 107 34.80 -39.79 62.33
C GLU A 107 34.67 -38.97 61.04
N ASP A 108 35.79 -38.75 60.33
CA ASP A 108 35.89 -37.88 59.16
C ASP A 108 35.85 -38.63 57.82
N LEU A 109 35.49 -39.92 57.82
CA LEU A 109 35.56 -40.77 56.63
C LEU A 109 34.62 -40.27 55.51
N SER A 110 33.36 -39.97 55.82
CA SER A 110 32.38 -39.42 54.87
C SER A 110 32.69 -37.97 54.46
N GLU A 111 33.23 -37.16 55.37
CA GLU A 111 33.64 -35.78 55.07
C GLU A 111 34.80 -35.75 54.07
N LYS A 112 35.85 -36.54 54.33
CA LYS A 112 36.98 -36.67 53.40
C LYS A 112 36.57 -37.28 52.07
N ALA A 113 35.64 -38.24 52.07
CA ALA A 113 35.07 -38.76 50.83
C ALA A 113 34.45 -37.64 49.99
N SER A 114 33.70 -36.71 50.59
CA SER A 114 33.07 -35.58 49.89
C SER A 114 34.07 -34.59 49.27
N SER A 115 35.29 -34.51 49.81
CA SER A 115 36.33 -33.58 49.33
C SER A 115 36.95 -33.97 47.98
N LEU A 116 36.82 -35.23 47.56
CA LEU A 116 37.58 -35.79 46.44
C LEU A 116 37.21 -35.20 45.06
N LEU A 117 36.05 -34.57 44.92
CA LEU A 117 35.62 -33.83 43.71
C LEU A 117 35.77 -32.31 43.84
N THR A 118 36.37 -31.85 44.93
CA THR A 118 36.64 -30.42 45.14
C THR A 118 38.06 -30.08 44.66
N ASN A 119 38.42 -28.79 44.73
CA ASN A 119 39.76 -28.34 44.34
C ASN A 119 40.87 -28.80 45.32
N GLN A 120 40.52 -29.42 46.46
CA GLN A 120 41.46 -29.92 47.48
C GLN A 120 41.04 -31.31 47.96
N PRO A 121 41.34 -32.38 47.21
CA PRO A 121 40.99 -33.74 47.60
C PRO A 121 41.86 -34.23 48.78
N GLU A 122 41.22 -34.79 49.81
CA GLU A 122 41.91 -35.43 50.94
C GLU A 122 41.83 -36.97 50.86
N PRO A 123 42.90 -37.69 51.22
CA PRO A 123 42.91 -39.15 51.19
C PRO A 123 42.04 -39.76 52.30
N LEU A 124 41.22 -40.76 51.97
CA LEU A 124 40.53 -41.58 52.97
C LEU A 124 41.50 -42.51 53.68
N MET A 125 41.42 -42.57 55.00
CA MET A 125 42.28 -43.41 55.82
C MET A 125 41.43 -44.35 56.68
N ILE A 126 41.60 -45.66 56.47
CA ILE A 126 40.99 -46.70 57.31
C ILE A 126 42.13 -47.37 58.08
N SER A 127 42.05 -47.33 59.40
CA SER A 127 43.08 -47.93 60.24
C SER A 127 42.69 -49.35 60.64
N TYR A 128 43.68 -50.24 60.75
CA TYR A 128 43.46 -51.59 61.24
C TYR A 128 44.66 -52.05 62.08
N GLN A 129 44.38 -52.93 63.04
CA GLN A 129 45.36 -53.51 63.95
C GLN A 129 45.23 -55.03 63.95
N THR A 130 46.33 -55.77 64.12
CA THR A 130 46.32 -57.25 64.17
C THR A 130 47.10 -57.77 65.38
N SER A 131 46.70 -58.93 65.91
CA SER A 131 47.42 -59.58 67.02
C SER A 131 48.35 -60.69 66.53
N LYS A 132 49.60 -60.31 66.22
CA LYS A 132 50.66 -61.25 65.81
C LYS A 132 51.08 -62.21 66.93
N GLY A 133 50.92 -61.79 68.19
CA GLY A 133 51.25 -62.57 69.37
C GLY A 133 50.31 -63.76 69.59
N HIS A 134 49.02 -63.59 69.29
CA HIS A 134 48.01 -64.66 69.43
C HIS A 134 47.98 -65.60 68.23
N SER A 135 48.12 -65.08 67.00
CA SER A 135 48.30 -65.93 65.82
C SER A 135 48.97 -65.20 64.66
N PHE A 136 50.20 -65.60 64.34
CA PHE A 136 50.93 -65.08 63.18
C PHE A 136 50.20 -65.36 61.86
N VAL A 137 49.56 -66.53 61.74
CA VAL A 137 48.79 -66.91 60.55
C VAL A 137 47.56 -66.01 60.39
N ALA A 138 46.80 -65.81 61.48
CA ALA A 138 45.64 -64.92 61.46
C ALA A 138 46.03 -63.49 61.09
N SER A 139 47.15 -62.97 61.61
CA SER A 139 47.62 -61.64 61.27
C SER A 139 47.94 -61.48 59.77
N LYS A 140 48.55 -62.51 59.14
CA LYS A 140 48.90 -62.47 57.72
C LYS A 140 47.70 -62.62 56.80
N MET A 141 46.75 -63.46 57.18
CA MET A 141 45.46 -63.58 56.47
C MET A 141 44.66 -62.27 56.61
N GLY A 142 44.70 -61.67 57.79
CA GLY A 142 44.08 -60.38 58.07
C GLY A 142 44.68 -59.22 57.26
N GLU A 143 46.01 -59.09 57.21
CA GLU A 143 46.70 -58.12 56.35
C GLU A 143 46.25 -58.27 54.87
N SER A 144 46.11 -59.51 54.39
CA SER A 144 45.67 -59.80 53.01
C SER A 144 44.19 -59.44 52.77
N ALA A 145 43.33 -59.64 53.77
CA ALA A 145 41.92 -59.26 53.70
C ALA A 145 41.74 -57.74 53.66
N MET A 146 42.54 -56.99 54.43
CA MET A 146 42.53 -55.52 54.42
C MET A 146 42.99 -54.94 53.08
N GLU A 147 43.99 -55.53 52.41
CA GLU A 147 44.38 -55.07 51.07
C GLU A 147 43.27 -55.31 50.03
N LYS A 148 42.52 -56.41 50.14
CA LYS A 148 41.32 -56.65 49.30
C LYS A 148 40.21 -55.65 49.60
N LEU A 149 39.93 -55.36 50.87
CA LEU A 149 38.95 -54.36 51.28
C LEU A 149 39.31 -52.97 50.72
N LYS A 150 40.56 -52.55 50.88
CA LYS A 150 41.09 -51.29 50.30
C LYS A 150 40.89 -51.23 48.78
N THR A 151 41.18 -52.32 48.07
CA THR A 151 41.00 -52.40 46.61
C THR A 151 39.53 -52.25 46.24
N SER A 152 38.64 -52.98 46.90
CA SER A 152 37.18 -52.92 46.65
C SER A 152 36.61 -51.53 46.93
N VAL A 153 37.01 -50.87 48.01
CA VAL A 153 36.56 -49.52 48.35
C VAL A 153 37.06 -48.52 47.30
N SER A 154 38.31 -48.65 46.87
CA SER A 154 38.90 -47.78 45.84
C SER A 154 38.20 -47.90 44.49
N GLU A 155 37.83 -49.11 44.07
CA GLU A 155 37.07 -49.36 42.83
C GLU A 155 35.67 -48.73 42.88
N THR A 156 34.94 -48.93 43.98
CA THR A 156 33.60 -48.37 44.16
C THR A 156 33.63 -46.84 44.11
N ILE A 157 34.59 -46.21 44.79
CA ILE A 157 34.76 -44.76 44.79
C ILE A 157 35.09 -44.26 43.38
N THR A 158 36.04 -44.90 42.70
CA THR A 158 36.46 -44.52 41.33
C THR A 158 35.29 -44.62 40.34
N LYS A 159 34.45 -45.65 40.47
CA LYS A 159 33.25 -45.84 39.65
C LYS A 159 32.24 -44.73 39.84
N THR A 160 31.88 -44.42 41.09
CA THR A 160 30.94 -43.35 41.42
C THR A 160 31.38 -42.01 40.84
N TYR A 161 32.67 -41.69 40.91
CA TYR A 161 33.20 -40.44 40.35
C TYR A 161 33.24 -40.41 38.84
N THR A 162 33.71 -41.48 38.21
CA THR A 162 33.79 -41.54 36.75
C THR A 162 32.39 -41.41 36.13
N THR A 163 31.37 -42.02 36.74
CA THR A 163 29.97 -41.86 36.32
C THR A 163 29.49 -40.41 36.48
N ALA A 164 29.72 -39.77 37.63
CA ALA A 164 29.30 -38.38 37.84
C ALA A 164 29.94 -37.38 36.86
N VAL A 165 31.21 -37.57 36.51
CA VAL A 165 31.91 -36.74 35.51
C VAL A 165 31.32 -36.98 34.11
N PHE A 166 31.07 -38.22 33.72
CA PHE A 166 30.47 -38.57 32.43
C PHE A 166 29.05 -38.02 32.29
N ASP A 167 28.25 -38.07 33.35
CA ASP A 167 26.91 -37.47 33.39
C ASP A 167 26.95 -35.96 33.20
N SER A 168 27.85 -35.27 33.90
CA SER A 168 28.03 -33.82 33.75
C SER A 168 28.46 -33.44 32.32
N MET A 169 29.34 -34.23 31.69
CA MET A 169 29.74 -34.02 30.29
C MET A 169 28.59 -34.22 29.30
N ARG A 170 27.70 -35.19 29.57
CA ARG A 170 26.50 -35.45 28.77
C ARG A 170 25.51 -34.29 28.86
N GLU A 171 25.26 -33.74 30.05
CA GLU A 171 24.41 -32.55 30.21
C GLU A 171 24.97 -31.34 29.46
N ILE A 172 26.29 -31.12 29.53
CA ILE A 172 26.97 -30.05 28.77
C ILE A 172 26.79 -30.25 27.26
N GLN A 173 26.95 -31.48 26.77
CA GLN A 173 26.74 -31.80 25.36
C GLN A 173 25.30 -31.49 24.93
N THR A 174 24.30 -31.92 25.70
CA THR A 174 22.88 -31.62 25.43
C THR A 174 22.62 -30.11 25.42
N GLY A 175 23.11 -29.37 26.42
CA GLY A 175 22.93 -27.92 26.50
C GLY A 175 23.58 -27.17 25.32
N MET A 176 24.73 -27.64 24.80
CA MET A 176 25.33 -27.06 23.60
C MET A 176 24.50 -27.31 22.34
N VAL A 177 23.88 -28.49 22.21
CA VAL A 177 22.99 -28.80 21.07
C VAL A 177 21.75 -27.90 21.12
N GLU A 178 21.10 -27.77 22.28
CA GLU A 178 19.94 -26.89 22.44
C GLU A 178 20.29 -25.41 22.16
N ALA A 179 21.47 -24.95 22.61
CA ALA A 179 21.94 -23.61 22.32
C ALA A 179 22.25 -23.40 20.83
N ALA A 180 22.80 -24.41 20.14
CA ALA A 180 23.05 -24.36 18.70
C ALA A 180 21.72 -24.27 17.93
N ASP A 181 20.72 -25.07 18.31
CA ASP A 181 19.37 -25.02 17.72
C ASP A 181 18.70 -23.65 17.95
N GLY A 182 18.80 -23.10 19.17
CA GLY A 182 18.29 -21.76 19.46
C GLY A 182 18.97 -20.66 18.64
N SER A 183 20.29 -20.77 18.44
CA SER A 183 21.05 -19.85 17.58
C SER A 183 20.69 -20.01 16.09
N GLN A 184 20.36 -21.23 15.65
CA GLN A 184 19.83 -21.47 14.30
C GLN A 184 18.45 -20.82 14.12
N GLN A 185 17.54 -20.94 15.09
CA GLN A 185 16.25 -20.24 15.03
C GLN A 185 16.41 -18.71 14.95
N LEU A 186 17.40 -18.15 15.66
CA LEU A 186 17.70 -16.72 15.58
C LEU A 186 18.22 -16.32 14.19
N THR A 187 19.04 -17.18 13.58
CA THR A 187 19.53 -17.03 12.19
C THR A 187 18.38 -17.04 11.18
N ASP A 188 17.46 -17.99 11.32
CA ASP A 188 16.29 -18.13 10.45
C ASP A 188 15.36 -16.92 10.59
N GLY A 189 15.07 -16.51 11.83
CA GLY A 189 14.28 -15.32 12.12
C GLY A 189 14.91 -14.03 11.58
N ALA A 190 16.24 -13.88 11.71
CA ALA A 190 16.97 -12.77 11.11
C ALA A 190 16.86 -12.77 9.58
N SER A 191 16.99 -13.93 8.93
CA SER A 191 16.83 -14.07 7.47
C SER A 191 15.42 -13.66 6.99
N GLN A 192 14.40 -14.01 7.77
CA GLN A 192 13.03 -13.64 7.45
C GLN A 192 12.78 -12.15 7.65
N LEU A 193 13.38 -11.54 8.68
CA LEU A 193 13.32 -10.11 8.92
C LEU A 193 14.11 -9.32 7.85
N GLU A 194 15.24 -9.85 7.37
CA GLU A 194 16.02 -9.29 6.25
C GLU A 194 15.16 -9.24 4.98
N SER A 195 14.46 -10.34 4.67
CA SER A 195 13.53 -10.42 3.54
C SER A 195 12.35 -9.42 3.66
N GLY A 196 11.79 -9.29 4.87
CA GLY A 196 10.76 -8.30 5.18
C GLY A 196 11.25 -6.86 5.01
N SER A 197 12.46 -6.57 5.49
CA SER A 197 13.10 -5.25 5.34
C SER A 197 13.36 -4.91 3.87
N GLN A 198 13.79 -5.88 3.06
CA GLN A 198 13.96 -5.69 1.62
C GLN A 198 12.63 -5.40 0.92
N THR A 199 11.56 -6.07 1.32
CA THR A 199 10.20 -5.82 0.80
C THR A 199 9.74 -4.40 1.15
N LEU A 200 9.95 -3.95 2.39
CA LEU A 200 9.66 -2.59 2.81
C LEU A 200 10.48 -1.57 2.00
N SER A 201 11.78 -1.82 1.81
CA SER A 201 12.65 -0.96 1.00
C SER A 201 12.14 -0.84 -0.44
N ASN A 202 11.73 -1.94 -1.08
CA ASN A 202 11.17 -1.92 -2.42
C ASN A 202 9.85 -1.13 -2.49
N GLY A 203 9.00 -1.29 -1.48
CA GLY A 203 7.76 -0.53 -1.35
C GLY A 203 8.01 0.97 -1.20
N LEU A 204 9.02 1.36 -0.43
CA LEU A 204 9.41 2.76 -0.26
C LEU A 204 10.00 3.36 -1.54
N THR A 205 10.83 2.63 -2.29
CA THR A 205 11.30 3.06 -3.61
C THR A 205 10.13 3.29 -4.57
N THR A 206 9.12 2.41 -4.53
CA THR A 206 7.90 2.55 -5.33
C THR A 206 7.11 3.79 -4.91
N LEU A 207 7.00 4.04 -3.59
CA LEU A 207 6.32 5.21 -3.04
C LEU A 207 7.04 6.51 -3.43
N THR A 208 8.36 6.59 -3.32
CA THR A 208 9.17 7.73 -3.77
C THR A 208 8.99 7.99 -5.26
N THR A 209 9.07 6.94 -6.10
CA THR A 209 8.88 7.05 -7.56
C THR A 209 7.47 7.53 -7.91
N SER A 210 6.45 6.97 -7.26
CA SER A 210 5.06 7.35 -7.47
C SER A 210 4.77 8.76 -6.95
N GLY A 211 5.37 9.14 -5.83
CA GLY A 211 5.34 10.50 -5.29
C GLY A 211 5.96 11.49 -6.27
N GLN A 212 7.08 11.17 -6.91
CA GLN A 212 7.71 12.01 -7.92
C GLN A 212 6.82 12.20 -9.16
N ALA A 213 6.13 11.14 -9.59
CA ALA A 213 5.12 11.21 -10.65
C ALA A 213 3.95 12.12 -10.23
N LEU A 214 3.48 12.02 -8.98
CA LEU A 214 2.42 12.86 -8.44
C LEU A 214 2.84 14.34 -8.36
N VAL A 215 4.07 14.64 -7.93
CA VAL A 215 4.64 16.01 -7.97
C VAL A 215 4.65 16.54 -9.39
N THR A 216 5.09 15.72 -10.35
CA THR A 216 5.12 16.09 -11.78
C THR A 216 3.72 16.39 -12.29
N GLY A 217 2.74 15.53 -12.00
CA GLY A 217 1.34 15.73 -12.35
C GLY A 217 0.73 16.97 -11.68
N ALA A 218 1.03 17.22 -10.42
CA ALA A 218 0.57 18.41 -9.69
C ALA A 218 1.18 19.70 -10.27
N ASN A 219 2.44 19.67 -10.73
CA ASN A 219 3.07 20.79 -11.41
C ASN A 219 2.47 21.04 -12.81
N GLN A 220 2.17 19.98 -13.55
CA GLN A 220 1.47 20.09 -14.83
C GLN A 220 0.05 20.65 -14.64
N LEU A 221 -0.67 20.18 -13.63
CA LEU A 221 -1.98 20.71 -13.26
C LEU A 221 -1.87 22.19 -12.89
N ALA A 222 -0.90 22.57 -12.06
CA ALA A 222 -0.67 23.97 -11.69
C ALA A 222 -0.42 24.84 -12.93
N THR A 223 0.41 24.37 -13.87
CA THR A 223 0.69 25.07 -15.13
C THR A 223 -0.56 25.22 -16.00
N GLY A 224 -1.36 24.16 -16.12
CA GLY A 224 -2.64 24.20 -16.82
C GLY A 224 -3.64 25.14 -16.15
N LEU A 225 -3.67 25.17 -14.82
CA LEU A 225 -4.51 26.07 -14.04
C LEU A 225 -4.10 27.53 -14.18
N VAL A 226 -2.80 27.84 -14.25
CA VAL A 226 -2.33 29.20 -14.56
C VAL A 226 -2.85 29.62 -15.94
N SER A 227 -2.67 28.77 -16.96
CA SER A 227 -3.17 29.07 -18.32
C SER A 227 -4.70 29.25 -18.36
N TYR A 228 -5.43 28.43 -17.62
CA TYR A 228 -6.88 28.57 -17.45
C TYR A 228 -7.25 29.88 -16.75
N THR A 229 -6.56 30.23 -15.66
CA THR A 229 -6.81 31.45 -14.88
C THR A 229 -6.51 32.70 -15.71
N ASP A 230 -5.46 32.67 -16.54
CA ASP A 230 -5.17 33.71 -17.52
C ASP A 230 -6.30 33.85 -18.53
N GLY A 231 -6.86 32.74 -19.02
CA GLY A 231 -8.06 32.75 -19.87
C GLY A 231 -9.29 33.35 -19.19
N VAL A 232 -9.53 33.04 -17.91
CA VAL A 232 -10.61 33.64 -17.11
C VAL A 232 -10.38 35.15 -16.91
N ASN A 233 -9.14 35.58 -16.68
CA ASN A 233 -8.78 36.99 -16.57
C ASN A 233 -8.98 37.73 -17.90
N GLN A 234 -8.61 37.12 -19.02
CA GLN A 234 -8.90 37.65 -20.36
C GLN A 234 -10.41 37.77 -20.59
N ALA A 235 -11.19 36.74 -20.25
CA ALA A 235 -12.64 36.79 -20.35
C ALA A 235 -13.26 37.87 -19.45
N THR A 236 -12.73 38.04 -18.23
CA THR A 236 -13.15 39.12 -17.30
C THR A 236 -12.90 40.50 -17.92
N THR A 237 -11.72 40.71 -18.48
CA THR A 237 -11.36 41.95 -19.19
C THR A 237 -12.25 42.18 -20.41
N GLY A 238 -12.52 41.13 -21.18
CA GLY A 238 -13.44 41.16 -22.31
C GLY A 238 -14.87 41.51 -21.89
N SER A 239 -15.35 40.96 -20.78
CA SER A 239 -16.67 41.26 -20.21
C SER A 239 -16.78 42.70 -19.72
N GLN A 240 -15.72 43.27 -19.13
CA GLN A 240 -15.68 44.69 -18.76
C GLN A 240 -15.73 45.59 -20.00
N THR A 241 -15.01 45.21 -21.06
CA THR A 241 -15.05 45.91 -22.36
C THR A 241 -16.44 45.83 -22.97
N LEU A 242 -17.06 44.65 -22.98
CA LEU A 242 -18.44 44.45 -23.44
C LEU A 242 -19.43 45.27 -22.62
N SER A 243 -19.32 45.28 -21.29
CA SER A 243 -20.17 46.09 -20.41
C SER A 243 -20.08 47.59 -20.72
N SER A 244 -18.87 48.08 -20.97
CA SER A 244 -18.63 49.47 -21.39
C SER A 244 -19.25 49.75 -22.77
N GLY A 245 -19.10 48.81 -23.72
CA GLY A 245 -19.73 48.88 -25.05
C GLY A 245 -21.25 48.84 -24.98
N LEU A 246 -21.82 48.00 -24.11
CA LEU A 246 -23.26 47.94 -23.86
C LEU A 246 -23.77 49.26 -23.30
N THR A 247 -23.04 49.89 -22.37
CA THR A 247 -23.40 51.22 -21.87
C THR A 247 -23.40 52.27 -22.99
N THR A 248 -22.42 52.22 -23.88
CA THR A 248 -22.37 53.11 -25.05
C THR A 248 -23.56 52.87 -25.99
N TYR A 249 -23.87 51.60 -26.27
CA TYR A 249 -25.01 51.19 -27.08
C TYR A 249 -26.34 51.65 -26.47
N THR A 250 -26.58 51.40 -25.17
CA THR A 250 -27.84 51.76 -24.53
C THR A 250 -28.06 53.27 -24.50
N ASN A 251 -27.00 54.05 -24.28
CA ASN A 251 -27.03 55.51 -24.39
C ASN A 251 -27.33 55.99 -25.83
N GLY A 252 -26.75 55.34 -26.83
CA GLY A 252 -27.01 55.64 -28.24
C GLY A 252 -28.46 55.33 -28.65
N VAL A 253 -29.00 54.20 -28.20
CA VAL A 253 -30.40 53.81 -28.39
C VAL A 253 -31.34 54.81 -27.72
N ALA A 254 -31.04 55.22 -26.48
CA ALA A 254 -31.83 56.25 -25.79
C ALA A 254 -31.83 57.58 -26.57
N SER A 255 -30.67 57.99 -27.09
CA SER A 255 -30.55 59.20 -27.91
C SER A 255 -31.34 59.11 -29.22
N LEU A 256 -31.32 57.94 -29.88
CA LEU A 256 -32.12 57.68 -31.09
C LEU A 256 -33.63 57.76 -30.78
N ALA A 257 -34.07 57.11 -29.69
CA ALA A 257 -35.47 57.13 -29.28
C ALA A 257 -35.94 58.56 -29.00
N SER A 258 -35.19 59.34 -28.21
CA SER A 258 -35.51 60.75 -27.95
C SER A 258 -35.51 61.61 -29.22
N GLY A 259 -34.56 61.38 -30.14
CA GLY A 259 -34.52 62.08 -31.42
C GLY A 259 -35.72 61.75 -32.32
N ALA A 260 -36.12 60.48 -32.36
CA ALA A 260 -37.29 60.02 -33.11
C ALA A 260 -38.60 60.56 -32.51
N GLU A 261 -38.73 60.59 -31.19
CA GLU A 261 -39.86 61.23 -30.49
C GLU A 261 -39.95 62.71 -30.81
N GLN A 262 -38.83 63.44 -30.78
CA GLN A 262 -38.79 64.86 -31.15
C GLN A 262 -39.20 65.08 -32.62
N LEU A 263 -38.74 64.21 -33.53
CA LEU A 263 -39.12 64.28 -34.93
C LEU A 263 -40.60 63.98 -35.13
N ASN A 264 -41.15 63.03 -34.38
CA ASN A 264 -42.57 62.69 -34.39
C ASN A 264 -43.43 63.86 -33.88
N ALA A 265 -42.97 64.54 -32.82
CA ALA A 265 -43.63 65.74 -32.33
C ALA A 265 -43.63 66.87 -33.39
N ASN A 266 -42.50 67.12 -34.04
CA ASN A 266 -42.38 68.15 -35.10
C ASN A 266 -43.19 67.79 -36.36
N SER A 267 -43.37 66.50 -36.65
CA SER A 267 -44.15 66.00 -37.77
C SER A 267 -45.63 66.44 -37.70
N SER A 268 -46.18 66.61 -36.49
CA SER A 268 -47.53 67.16 -36.30
C SER A 268 -47.67 68.61 -36.80
N GLN A 269 -46.63 69.44 -36.59
CA GLN A 269 -46.61 70.81 -37.08
C GLN A 269 -46.50 70.87 -38.60
N LEU A 270 -45.74 69.95 -39.20
CA LEU A 270 -45.63 69.84 -40.65
C LEU A 270 -46.96 69.45 -41.30
N ILE A 271 -47.68 68.46 -40.75
CA ILE A 271 -49.04 68.10 -41.22
C ILE A 271 -49.96 69.32 -41.14
N ALA A 272 -49.94 70.05 -40.02
CA ALA A 272 -50.75 71.24 -39.84
C ALA A 272 -50.44 72.32 -40.90
N GLY A 273 -49.16 72.56 -41.20
CA GLY A 273 -48.73 73.51 -42.24
C GLY A 273 -49.17 73.10 -43.65
N VAL A 274 -49.10 71.80 -43.99
CA VAL A 274 -49.62 71.31 -45.28
C VAL A 274 -51.15 71.40 -45.33
N GLY A 275 -51.84 71.21 -44.21
CA GLY A 275 -53.29 71.42 -44.10
C GLY A 275 -53.69 72.88 -44.35
N GLN A 276 -52.88 73.84 -43.91
CA GLN A 276 -53.05 75.25 -44.24
C GLN A 276 -52.87 75.52 -45.73
N LEU A 277 -51.87 74.91 -46.38
CA LEU A 277 -51.67 75.03 -47.83
C LEU A 277 -52.87 74.48 -48.62
N GLN A 278 -53.40 73.33 -48.21
CA GLN A 278 -54.60 72.75 -48.82
C GLN A 278 -55.83 73.66 -48.66
N SER A 279 -55.99 74.27 -47.47
CA SER A 279 -57.04 75.25 -47.23
C SER A 279 -56.88 76.50 -48.09
N GLY A 280 -55.64 76.97 -48.30
CA GLY A 280 -55.32 78.07 -49.21
C GLY A 280 -55.62 77.74 -50.68
N ALA A 281 -55.37 76.50 -51.11
CA ALA A 281 -55.78 76.03 -52.43
C ALA A 281 -57.30 76.15 -52.61
N SER A 282 -58.10 75.72 -51.64
CA SER A 282 -59.57 75.89 -51.69
C SER A 282 -60.01 77.35 -51.82
N GLN A 283 -59.23 78.33 -51.36
CA GLN A 283 -59.55 79.75 -51.54
C GLN A 283 -59.34 80.24 -52.98
N VAL A 284 -58.40 79.66 -53.74
CA VAL A 284 -58.19 79.99 -55.16
C VAL A 284 -59.40 79.62 -56.02
N GLU A 285 -60.20 78.66 -55.58
CA GLU A 285 -61.48 78.30 -56.22
C GLU A 285 -62.45 79.50 -56.29
N GLN A 286 -62.47 80.36 -55.26
CA GLN A 286 -63.28 81.60 -55.29
C GLN A 286 -62.79 82.56 -56.37
N LEU A 287 -61.47 82.61 -56.62
CA LEU A 287 -60.89 83.44 -57.67
C LEU A 287 -61.23 82.89 -59.06
N VAL A 288 -61.29 81.56 -59.22
CA VAL A 288 -61.80 80.90 -60.44
C VAL A 288 -63.25 81.31 -60.67
N THR A 289 -64.11 81.26 -59.65
CA THR A 289 -65.52 81.70 -59.76
C THR A 289 -65.61 83.17 -60.17
N GLY A 290 -64.83 84.05 -59.54
CA GLY A 290 -64.81 85.48 -59.87
C GLY A 290 -64.32 85.78 -61.28
N ALA A 291 -63.27 85.08 -61.75
CA ALA A 291 -62.77 85.23 -63.12
C ALA A 291 -63.80 84.78 -64.17
N ASN A 292 -64.50 83.67 -63.93
CA ASN A 292 -65.60 83.20 -64.77
C ASN A 292 -66.75 84.22 -64.82
N GLN A 293 -67.13 84.80 -63.68
CA GLN A 293 -68.18 85.84 -63.63
C GLN A 293 -67.79 87.10 -64.40
N LEU A 294 -66.54 87.56 -64.26
CA LEU A 294 -66.03 88.72 -65.00
C LEU A 294 -66.03 88.47 -66.51
N GLN A 295 -65.56 87.29 -66.95
CA GLN A 295 -65.58 86.92 -68.36
C GLN A 295 -67.01 86.93 -68.91
N ALA A 296 -67.96 86.29 -68.22
CA ALA A 296 -69.37 86.26 -68.62
C ALA A 296 -69.98 87.68 -68.72
N GLY A 297 -69.67 88.56 -67.75
CA GLY A 297 -70.12 89.96 -67.79
C GLY A 297 -69.56 90.75 -68.98
N LEU A 298 -68.31 90.50 -69.38
CA LEU A 298 -67.68 91.15 -70.53
C LEU A 298 -68.19 90.60 -71.86
N GLU A 299 -68.51 89.31 -71.94
CA GLU A 299 -69.21 88.71 -73.11
C GLU A 299 -70.58 89.36 -73.31
N GLN A 300 -71.33 89.56 -72.22
CA GLN A 300 -72.61 90.26 -72.25
C GLN A 300 -72.45 91.73 -72.70
N LEU A 301 -71.44 92.45 -72.22
CA LEU A 301 -71.18 93.82 -72.65
C LEU A 301 -70.79 93.91 -74.14
N ALA A 302 -69.91 93.02 -74.60
CA ALA A 302 -69.50 92.95 -76.00
C ALA A 302 -70.71 92.72 -76.93
N SER A 303 -71.62 91.79 -76.58
CA SER A 303 -72.83 91.58 -77.37
C SER A 303 -73.75 92.81 -77.41
N SER A 304 -73.86 93.54 -76.30
CA SER A 304 -74.70 94.74 -76.18
C SER A 304 -74.15 95.95 -76.95
N THR A 305 -72.84 96.01 -77.21
CA THR A 305 -72.19 97.09 -77.99
C THR A 305 -72.12 96.83 -79.49
N SER A 306 -72.66 95.71 -79.96
CA SER A 306 -72.66 95.38 -81.40
C SER A 306 -73.78 96.13 -82.13
N LEU A 307 -73.44 96.87 -83.19
CA LEU A 307 -74.43 97.42 -84.12
C LEU A 307 -74.88 96.33 -85.08
N SER A 308 -76.20 96.11 -85.19
CA SER A 308 -76.72 95.22 -86.23
C SER A 308 -76.48 95.81 -87.62
N VAL A 309 -76.44 94.95 -88.65
CA VAL A 309 -76.31 95.38 -90.05
C VAL A 309 -77.42 96.37 -90.41
N GLU A 310 -78.65 96.10 -89.94
CA GLU A 310 -79.79 97.01 -90.09
C GLU A 310 -79.55 98.39 -89.47
N GLN A 311 -79.08 98.45 -88.22
CA GLN A 311 -78.82 99.71 -87.51
C GLN A 311 -77.69 100.51 -88.19
N SER A 312 -76.63 99.82 -88.61
CA SER A 312 -75.52 100.44 -89.34
C SER A 312 -76.00 101.04 -90.67
N ASN A 313 -76.84 100.32 -91.42
CA ASN A 313 -77.43 100.80 -92.67
C ASN A 313 -78.35 102.01 -92.46
N GLN A 314 -79.17 102.01 -91.40
CA GLN A 314 -80.03 103.15 -91.05
C GLN A 314 -79.23 104.39 -90.69
N ILE A 315 -78.15 104.23 -89.90
CA ILE A 315 -77.23 105.32 -89.55
C ILE A 315 -76.59 105.90 -90.83
N GLN A 316 -76.13 105.05 -91.75
CA GLN A 316 -75.52 105.50 -93.00
C GLN A 316 -76.52 106.26 -93.91
N ALA A 317 -77.78 105.81 -93.95
CA ALA A 317 -78.84 106.50 -94.66
C ALA A 317 -79.11 107.90 -94.07
N LEU A 318 -79.13 108.01 -92.74
CA LEU A 318 -79.32 109.28 -92.02
C LEU A 318 -78.16 110.25 -92.25
N LEU A 319 -76.91 109.75 -92.20
CA LEU A 319 -75.69 110.53 -92.50
C LEU A 319 -75.68 111.06 -93.94
N THR A 320 -76.30 110.35 -94.88
CA THR A 320 -76.40 110.78 -96.28
C THR A 320 -77.56 111.75 -96.51
N GLY A 321 -78.69 111.57 -95.83
CA GLY A 321 -79.90 112.38 -96.02
C GLY A 321 -79.85 113.77 -95.38
N LEU A 322 -79.17 113.93 -94.24
CA LEU A 322 -79.08 115.23 -93.55
C LEU A 322 -78.39 116.32 -94.41
N PRO A 323 -77.21 116.09 -95.04
CA PRO A 323 -76.61 117.07 -95.94
C PRO A 323 -77.49 117.42 -97.16
N GLN A 324 -78.26 116.45 -97.67
CA GLN A 324 -79.19 116.69 -98.79
C GLN A 324 -80.33 117.62 -98.37
N LEU A 325 -80.87 117.46 -97.16
CA LEU A 325 -81.89 118.34 -96.60
C LEU A 325 -81.37 119.79 -96.44
N GLN A 326 -80.13 119.96 -95.96
CA GLN A 326 -79.48 121.27 -95.86
C GLN A 326 -79.35 121.97 -97.22
N ALA A 327 -78.94 121.22 -98.25
CA ALA A 327 -78.78 121.73 -99.61
C ALA A 327 -80.13 122.18 -100.20
N ALA A 328 -81.19 121.39 -100.03
CA ALA A 328 -82.53 121.71 -100.52
C ALA A 328 -83.08 123.01 -99.90
N ILE A 329 -82.89 123.19 -98.58
CA ILE A 329 -83.33 124.39 -97.85
C ILE A 329 -82.53 125.63 -98.27
N SER A 330 -81.23 125.48 -98.53
CA SER A 330 -80.40 126.57 -99.05
C SER A 330 -80.83 127.00 -100.46
N GLN A 331 -81.10 126.03 -101.34
CA GLN A 331 -81.59 126.29 -102.70
C GLN A 331 -82.95 126.99 -102.70
N LEU A 332 -83.84 126.65 -101.77
CA LEU A 332 -85.11 127.35 -101.58
C LEU A 332 -84.88 128.82 -101.16
N ASN A 333 -83.98 129.06 -100.21
CA ASN A 333 -83.62 130.42 -99.76
C ASN A 333 -83.05 131.29 -100.88
N ASP A 334 -82.20 130.73 -101.72
CA ASP A 334 -81.60 131.42 -102.88
C ASP A 334 -82.65 131.72 -103.95
N SER A 335 -83.56 130.78 -104.22
CA SER A 335 -84.65 130.94 -105.18
C SER A 335 -85.63 132.04 -104.76
N LEU A 336 -85.96 132.15 -103.46
CA LEU A 336 -86.78 133.27 -102.97
C LEU A 336 -86.08 134.63 -103.05
N SER A 337 -84.75 134.65 -102.95
CA SER A 337 -83.99 135.91 -102.93
C SER A 337 -83.88 136.61 -104.28
N SER A 338 -84.23 135.92 -105.37
CA SER A 338 -84.05 136.38 -106.75
C SER A 338 -85.34 136.86 -107.45
N ILE A 339 -86.48 136.92 -106.75
CA ILE A 339 -87.78 137.31 -107.34
C ILE A 339 -87.93 138.84 -107.39
N GLY A 340 -87.69 139.43 -108.56
CA GLY A 340 -87.96 140.83 -108.88
C GLY A 340 -88.94 140.99 -110.05
N GLY A 341 -90.24 140.85 -109.80
CA GLY A 341 -91.32 141.33 -110.71
C GLY A 341 -92.05 140.29 -111.56
N LEU A 342 -93.30 140.00 -111.15
CA LEU A 342 -94.47 139.41 -111.85
C LEU A 342 -94.51 137.90 -112.18
N THR A 343 -95.54 137.26 -111.60
CA THR A 343 -96.02 135.85 -111.64
C THR A 343 -95.22 134.83 -110.84
N VAL A 344 -95.76 134.45 -109.67
CA VAL A 344 -95.26 133.37 -108.80
C VAL A 344 -96.24 132.20 -108.87
N ASP A 345 -95.76 131.00 -109.20
CA ASP A 345 -96.55 129.78 -109.19
C ASP A 345 -96.75 129.30 -107.75
N THR A 346 -97.90 129.67 -107.17
CA THR A 346 -98.27 129.34 -105.79
C THR A 346 -98.53 127.84 -105.58
N SER A 347 -98.75 127.05 -106.65
CA SER A 347 -99.07 125.63 -106.52
C SER A 347 -97.83 124.77 -106.22
N SER A 348 -96.74 124.99 -106.97
CA SER A 348 -95.44 124.34 -106.72
C SER A 348 -94.89 124.67 -105.32
N LEU A 349 -95.04 125.92 -104.87
CA LEU A 349 -94.56 126.34 -103.55
C LEU A 349 -95.38 125.71 -102.41
N SER A 350 -96.69 125.53 -102.60
CA SER A 350 -97.56 124.87 -101.60
C SER A 350 -97.19 123.38 -101.40
N ASN A 351 -96.86 122.67 -102.48
CA ASN A 351 -96.42 121.28 -102.40
C ASN A 351 -95.09 121.17 -101.65
N LEU A 352 -94.14 122.06 -101.96
CA LEU A 352 -92.84 122.10 -101.29
C LEU A 352 -92.97 122.37 -99.78
N LEU A 353 -93.84 123.31 -99.38
CA LEU A 353 -94.11 123.57 -97.96
C LEU A 353 -94.75 122.37 -97.25
N THR A 354 -95.61 121.62 -97.94
CA THR A 354 -96.25 120.42 -97.39
C THR A 354 -95.22 119.30 -97.17
N GLU A 355 -94.33 119.07 -98.13
CA GLU A 355 -93.24 118.10 -98.00
C GLU A 355 -92.24 118.49 -96.90
N MET A 356 -91.83 119.75 -96.85
CA MET A 356 -90.99 120.25 -95.76
C MET A 356 -91.67 120.09 -94.39
N GLY A 357 -92.99 120.29 -94.31
CA GLY A 357 -93.78 120.08 -93.11
C GLY A 357 -93.76 118.62 -92.67
N ALA A 358 -93.97 117.69 -93.61
CA ALA A 358 -93.90 116.26 -93.34
C ALA A 358 -92.50 115.83 -92.87
N GLN A 359 -91.43 116.35 -93.48
CA GLN A 359 -90.06 116.04 -93.09
C GLN A 359 -89.70 116.63 -91.73
N ALA A 360 -90.06 117.88 -91.44
CA ALA A 360 -89.83 118.50 -90.14
C ALA A 360 -90.63 117.78 -89.03
N GLN A 361 -91.85 117.34 -89.32
CA GLN A 361 -92.64 116.52 -88.40
C GLN A 361 -92.05 115.13 -88.18
N GLY A 362 -91.53 114.51 -89.24
CA GLY A 362 -90.80 113.24 -89.16
C GLY A 362 -89.55 113.36 -88.28
N LEU A 363 -88.76 114.43 -88.44
CA LEU A 363 -87.61 114.74 -87.60
C LEU A 363 -88.00 114.96 -86.14
N LEU A 364 -89.09 115.67 -85.87
CA LEU A 364 -89.60 115.88 -84.52
C LEU A 364 -89.98 114.55 -83.85
N THR A 365 -90.74 113.70 -84.56
CA THR A 365 -91.16 112.38 -84.07
C THR A 365 -89.95 111.47 -83.83
N ALA A 366 -88.99 111.45 -84.76
CA ALA A 366 -87.78 110.64 -84.62
C ALA A 366 -86.92 111.09 -83.43
N ALA A 367 -86.71 112.40 -83.26
CA ALA A 367 -85.96 112.94 -82.14
C ALA A 367 -86.64 112.69 -80.78
N GLN A 368 -87.98 112.68 -80.73
CA GLN A 368 -88.73 112.32 -79.52
C GLN A 368 -88.73 110.81 -79.24
N ALA A 369 -88.78 109.98 -80.29
CA ALA A 369 -88.67 108.52 -80.19
C ALA A 369 -87.28 108.10 -79.68
N ASP A 370 -86.20 108.70 -80.21
CA ASP A 370 -84.82 108.43 -79.79
C ASP A 370 -84.58 108.77 -78.31
N LYS A 371 -85.16 109.89 -77.85
CA LYS A 371 -85.15 110.29 -76.43
C LYS A 371 -85.87 109.27 -75.53
N THR A 372 -87.00 108.74 -76.00
CA THR A 372 -87.77 107.73 -75.25
C THR A 372 -87.03 106.39 -75.22
N ALA A 373 -86.48 105.96 -76.36
CA ALA A 373 -85.68 104.74 -76.46
C ALA A 373 -84.43 104.78 -75.59
N SER A 374 -83.77 105.95 -75.49
CA SER A 374 -82.62 106.15 -74.59
C SER A 374 -82.99 106.00 -73.11
N ILE A 375 -84.20 106.44 -72.72
CA ILE A 375 -84.72 106.27 -71.35
C ILE A 375 -85.03 104.79 -71.09
N GLU A 376 -85.70 104.10 -72.01
CA GLU A 376 -86.00 102.66 -71.87
C GLU A 376 -84.71 101.81 -71.82
N ALA A 377 -83.73 102.12 -72.68
CA ALA A 377 -82.44 101.45 -72.67
C ALA A 377 -81.69 101.65 -71.35
N LEU A 378 -81.74 102.84 -70.76
CA LEU A 378 -81.19 103.07 -69.42
C LEU A 378 -81.94 102.25 -68.36
N GLN A 379 -83.28 102.29 -68.38
CA GLN A 379 -84.14 101.63 -67.38
C GLN A 379 -83.98 100.12 -67.35
N THR A 380 -83.60 99.50 -68.47
CA THR A 380 -83.37 98.05 -68.57
C THR A 380 -82.01 97.61 -68.03
N THR A 381 -81.07 98.52 -67.78
CA THR A 381 -79.77 98.15 -67.20
C THR A 381 -79.89 97.74 -65.73
N ALA A 382 -79.22 96.64 -65.33
CA ALA A 382 -79.21 96.17 -63.95
C ALA A 382 -78.65 97.22 -62.97
N THR A 383 -77.69 98.03 -63.43
CA THR A 383 -77.15 99.15 -62.66
C THR A 383 -78.22 100.18 -62.31
N TYR A 384 -79.08 100.54 -63.28
CA TYR A 384 -80.19 101.46 -63.03
C TYR A 384 -81.22 100.86 -62.07
N GLN A 385 -81.60 99.58 -62.25
CA GLN A 385 -82.59 98.93 -61.39
C GLN A 385 -82.16 98.80 -59.92
N ASN A 386 -80.84 98.84 -59.65
CA ASN A 386 -80.29 98.80 -58.30
C ASN A 386 -80.11 100.18 -57.64
N LEU A 387 -80.35 101.29 -58.35
CA LEU A 387 -80.34 102.64 -57.76
C LEU A 387 -81.62 102.91 -56.94
N PRO A 388 -81.57 103.72 -55.88
CA PRO A 388 -82.76 104.11 -55.13
C PRO A 388 -83.72 104.95 -55.98
N ALA A 389 -85.02 104.88 -55.65
CA ALA A 389 -86.10 105.40 -56.49
C ALA A 389 -86.02 106.92 -56.77
N ASP A 390 -85.42 107.68 -55.85
CA ASP A 390 -85.12 109.11 -56.00
C ASP A 390 -84.06 109.37 -57.08
N GLN A 391 -82.97 108.60 -57.09
CA GLN A 391 -81.91 108.70 -58.10
C GLN A 391 -82.36 108.19 -59.48
N GLN A 392 -83.19 107.13 -59.50
CA GLN A 392 -83.84 106.67 -60.73
C GLN A 392 -84.69 107.77 -61.37
N ALA A 393 -85.55 108.43 -60.56
CA ALA A 393 -86.40 109.52 -61.01
C ALA A 393 -85.59 110.75 -61.44
N GLU A 394 -84.48 111.06 -60.77
CA GLU A 394 -83.59 112.16 -61.14
C GLU A 394 -82.90 111.92 -62.49
N LEU A 395 -82.37 110.71 -62.74
CA LEU A 395 -81.72 110.35 -64.01
C LEU A 395 -82.70 110.37 -65.19
N VAL A 396 -83.88 109.76 -65.00
CA VAL A 396 -84.95 109.81 -66.01
C VAL A 396 -85.40 111.25 -66.21
N GLY A 397 -85.60 112.01 -65.13
CA GLY A 397 -85.97 113.42 -65.20
C GLY A 397 -84.94 114.28 -65.94
N ALA A 398 -83.65 114.05 -65.72
CA ALA A 398 -82.57 114.77 -66.40
C ALA A 398 -82.55 114.46 -67.91
N LEU A 399 -82.70 113.19 -68.29
CA LEU A 399 -82.81 112.80 -69.70
C LEU A 399 -84.09 113.35 -70.32
N GLN A 400 -85.22 113.26 -69.63
CA GLN A 400 -86.53 113.68 -70.13
C GLN A 400 -86.65 115.20 -70.26
N ASN A 401 -85.97 115.97 -69.42
CA ASN A 401 -85.89 117.44 -69.49
C ASN A 401 -84.69 117.97 -70.28
N SER A 402 -83.82 117.09 -70.82
CA SER A 402 -82.68 117.54 -71.61
C SER A 402 -83.14 118.30 -72.86
N PRO A 403 -82.70 119.57 -73.05
CA PRO A 403 -83.06 120.35 -74.22
C PRO A 403 -82.46 119.68 -75.47
N SER A 404 -83.32 119.31 -76.43
CA SER A 404 -82.87 118.82 -77.74
C SER A 404 -82.96 119.96 -78.73
N THR A 405 -81.79 120.44 -79.19
CA THR A 405 -81.68 121.45 -80.24
C THR A 405 -82.38 121.00 -81.53
N THR A 406 -82.37 119.69 -81.83
CA THR A 406 -83.09 119.09 -82.96
C THR A 406 -84.61 119.18 -82.79
N VAL A 407 -85.14 118.88 -81.60
CA VAL A 407 -86.59 119.05 -81.29
C VAL A 407 -86.99 120.52 -81.40
N THR A 408 -86.22 121.41 -80.79
CA THR A 408 -86.48 122.87 -80.84
C THR A 408 -86.40 123.40 -82.27
N ALA A 409 -85.41 122.97 -83.07
CA ALA A 409 -85.28 123.36 -84.47
C ALA A 409 -86.43 122.83 -85.32
N ALA A 410 -86.81 121.55 -85.18
CA ALA A 410 -87.92 120.96 -85.91
C ALA A 410 -89.26 121.66 -85.59
N GLN A 411 -89.52 121.96 -84.31
CA GLN A 411 -90.70 122.74 -83.89
C GLN A 411 -90.68 124.17 -84.46
N THR A 412 -89.52 124.81 -84.50
CA THR A 412 -89.35 126.15 -85.10
C THR A 412 -89.64 126.12 -86.59
N ILE A 413 -89.08 125.12 -87.31
CA ILE A 413 -89.33 124.92 -88.74
C ILE A 413 -90.82 124.68 -89.00
N LEU A 414 -91.48 123.81 -88.23
CA LEU A 414 -92.92 123.56 -88.34
C LEU A 414 -93.77 124.81 -88.10
N GLY A 415 -93.44 125.59 -87.06
CA GLY A 415 -94.10 126.85 -86.75
C GLY A 415 -93.96 127.87 -87.88
N GLN A 416 -92.76 128.01 -88.44
CA GLN A 416 -92.49 128.92 -89.56
C GLN A 416 -93.16 128.45 -90.86
N LEU A 417 -93.17 127.14 -91.14
CA LEU A 417 -93.88 126.55 -92.27
C LEU A 417 -95.39 126.79 -92.20
N SER A 418 -95.96 126.70 -90.99
CA SER A 418 -97.38 127.04 -90.77
C SER A 418 -97.67 128.52 -91.05
N GLN A 419 -96.78 129.43 -90.67
CA GLN A 419 -96.93 130.84 -91.00
C GLN A 419 -96.78 131.09 -92.52
N LEU A 420 -95.84 130.40 -93.15
CA LEU A 420 -95.59 130.42 -94.60
C LEU A 420 -96.81 129.94 -95.39
N SER A 421 -97.45 128.85 -94.98
CA SER A 421 -98.66 128.35 -95.66
C SER A 421 -99.83 129.34 -95.55
N GLN A 422 -99.96 130.01 -94.41
CA GLN A 422 -100.99 131.03 -94.19
C GLN A 422 -100.72 132.31 -95.01
N ALA A 423 -99.45 132.72 -95.12
CA ALA A 423 -99.01 133.80 -96.00
C ALA A 423 -99.25 133.46 -97.48
N LEU A 424 -98.93 132.24 -97.89
CA LEU A 424 -99.14 131.77 -99.27
C LEU A 424 -100.63 131.74 -99.64
N SER A 425 -101.50 131.34 -98.71
CA SER A 425 -102.95 131.33 -98.90
C SER A 425 -103.55 132.74 -99.08
N SER A 426 -102.97 133.74 -98.42
CA SER A 426 -103.42 135.14 -98.51
C SER A 426 -102.90 135.90 -99.75
N LEU A 427 -101.85 135.38 -100.40
CA LEU A 427 -101.28 135.89 -101.65
C LEU A 427 -102.22 135.76 -102.87
N GLN A 428 -103.32 135.01 -102.78
CA GLN A 428 -104.35 134.93 -103.83
C GLN A 428 -105.18 136.22 -104.00
N SER A 429 -105.08 137.21 -103.11
CA SER A 429 -105.76 138.52 -103.24
C SER A 429 -104.79 139.64 -103.63
N LEU A 430 -105.12 140.44 -104.66
CA LEU A 430 -104.18 141.32 -105.36
C LEU A 430 -103.67 142.57 -104.59
N SER A 431 -104.17 142.88 -103.39
CA SER A 431 -103.77 144.08 -102.63
C SER A 431 -102.87 143.74 -101.42
N GLY A 432 -101.53 143.70 -101.60
CA GLY A 432 -100.57 143.52 -100.49
C GLY A 432 -99.25 142.80 -100.78
N MET A 433 -99.07 142.27 -101.99
CA MET A 433 -98.03 141.32 -102.40
C MET A 433 -96.57 141.66 -101.99
N ALA A 434 -96.20 142.94 -101.96
CA ALA A 434 -94.82 143.35 -101.65
C ALA A 434 -94.43 143.11 -100.18
N THR A 435 -95.33 143.37 -99.22
CA THR A 435 -95.04 143.18 -97.79
C THR A 435 -95.00 141.70 -97.41
N GLN A 436 -95.84 140.89 -98.03
CA GLN A 436 -95.92 139.44 -97.77
C GLN A 436 -94.72 138.68 -98.36
N MET A 437 -94.20 139.10 -99.52
CA MET A 437 -92.98 138.52 -100.10
C MET A 437 -91.76 138.76 -99.21
N SER A 438 -91.64 139.95 -98.60
CA SER A 438 -90.56 140.26 -97.66
C SER A 438 -90.63 139.40 -96.38
N GLN A 439 -91.83 139.12 -95.87
CA GLN A 439 -92.01 138.21 -94.73
C GLN A 439 -91.64 136.76 -95.08
N LEU A 440 -92.02 136.30 -96.28
CA LEU A 440 -91.68 134.98 -96.81
C LEU A 440 -90.16 134.78 -96.89
N GLN A 441 -89.48 135.78 -97.47
CA GLN A 441 -88.02 135.79 -97.63
C GLN A 441 -87.31 135.80 -96.27
N SER A 442 -87.83 136.55 -95.29
CA SER A 442 -87.29 136.55 -93.92
C SER A 442 -87.49 135.21 -93.21
N ALA A 443 -88.64 134.54 -93.37
CA ALA A 443 -88.91 133.26 -92.72
C ALA A 443 -88.03 132.14 -93.29
N VAL A 444 -87.90 132.06 -94.62
CA VAL A 444 -87.02 131.08 -95.27
C VAL A 444 -85.54 131.33 -94.92
N GLY A 445 -85.11 132.60 -94.82
CA GLY A 445 -83.77 132.95 -94.37
C GLY A 445 -83.46 132.50 -92.94
N GLN A 446 -84.44 132.56 -92.03
CA GLN A 446 -84.30 132.06 -90.67
C GLN A 446 -84.22 130.53 -90.62
N ILE A 447 -85.07 129.81 -91.38
CA ILE A 447 -84.99 128.35 -91.52
C ILE A 447 -83.61 127.93 -92.02
N ASN A 448 -83.12 128.59 -93.07
CA ASN A 448 -81.82 128.29 -93.66
C ASN A 448 -80.68 128.52 -92.65
N THR A 449 -80.75 129.58 -91.85
CA THR A 449 -79.76 129.84 -90.79
C THR A 449 -79.79 128.75 -89.71
N ALA A 450 -80.98 128.36 -89.24
CA ALA A 450 -81.14 127.32 -88.22
C ALA A 450 -80.63 125.95 -88.69
N VAL A 451 -80.94 125.59 -89.94
CA VAL A 451 -80.52 124.33 -90.56
C VAL A 451 -79.01 124.29 -90.76
N ASN A 452 -78.40 125.39 -91.23
CA ASN A 452 -76.95 125.49 -91.41
C ASN A 452 -76.17 125.43 -90.09
N GLN A 453 -76.78 125.74 -88.95
CA GLN A 453 -76.14 125.58 -87.64
C GLN A 453 -76.35 124.17 -87.04
N ALA A 454 -77.54 123.59 -87.17
CA ALA A 454 -77.90 122.37 -86.45
C ALA A 454 -77.46 121.07 -87.14
N LEU A 455 -77.63 120.97 -88.48
CA LEU A 455 -77.42 119.71 -89.19
C LEU A 455 -75.97 119.23 -89.22
N PRO A 456 -74.94 120.09 -89.43
CA PRO A 456 -73.55 119.66 -89.36
C PRO A 456 -73.19 119.05 -88.00
N GLY A 457 -73.69 119.63 -86.90
CA GLY A 457 -73.48 119.11 -85.55
C GLY A 457 -74.14 117.75 -85.32
N ALA A 458 -75.34 117.53 -85.88
CA ALA A 458 -76.02 116.23 -85.80
C ALA A 458 -75.29 115.14 -86.59
N THR A 459 -74.82 115.44 -87.80
CA THR A 459 -74.02 114.49 -88.61
C THR A 459 -72.75 114.08 -87.87
N THR A 460 -71.98 115.03 -87.33
CA THR A 460 -70.77 114.73 -86.56
C THR A 460 -71.05 113.92 -85.29
N ALA A 461 -72.16 114.22 -84.58
CA ALA A 461 -72.53 113.46 -83.39
C ALA A 461 -72.86 111.99 -83.70
N ILE A 462 -73.59 111.73 -84.80
CA ILE A 462 -73.94 110.37 -85.26
C ILE A 462 -72.70 109.61 -85.72
N GLU A 463 -71.78 110.24 -86.46
CA GLU A 463 -70.49 109.64 -86.86
C GLU A 463 -69.63 109.26 -85.64
N ASN A 464 -69.52 110.17 -84.67
CA ASN A 464 -68.74 109.94 -83.44
C ASN A 464 -69.35 108.81 -82.59
N LEU A 465 -70.68 108.73 -82.50
CA LEU A 465 -71.36 107.68 -81.74
C LEU A 465 -71.17 106.31 -82.40
N SER A 466 -71.39 106.21 -83.72
CA SER A 466 -71.23 104.96 -84.48
C SER A 466 -69.78 104.46 -84.44
N SER A 467 -68.82 105.35 -84.68
CA SER A 467 -67.39 105.02 -84.62
C SER A 467 -66.94 104.67 -83.19
N GLY A 468 -67.40 105.40 -82.17
CA GLY A 468 -67.10 105.14 -80.77
C GLY A 468 -67.63 103.78 -80.31
N LEU A 469 -68.87 103.42 -80.67
CA LEU A 469 -69.46 102.13 -80.33
C LEU A 469 -68.74 100.98 -81.03
N SER A 470 -68.37 101.16 -82.31
CA SER A 470 -67.54 100.20 -83.05
C SER A 470 -66.16 99.99 -82.41
N GLN A 471 -65.47 101.08 -82.03
CA GLN A 471 -64.17 101.02 -81.36
C GLN A 471 -64.25 100.29 -80.01
N VAL A 472 -65.26 100.59 -79.19
CA VAL A 472 -65.51 99.91 -77.91
C VAL A 472 -65.75 98.43 -78.14
N ASN A 473 -66.62 98.07 -79.10
CA ASN A 473 -66.91 96.67 -79.42
C ASN A 473 -65.67 95.92 -79.93
N THR A 474 -64.83 96.56 -80.76
CA THR A 474 -63.55 95.99 -81.20
C THR A 474 -62.58 95.81 -80.04
N ALA A 475 -62.43 96.81 -79.15
CA ALA A 475 -61.56 96.69 -77.98
C ALA A 475 -62.01 95.58 -77.03
N LEU A 476 -63.32 95.46 -76.78
CA LEU A 476 -63.92 94.38 -76.00
C LEU A 476 -63.59 93.01 -76.61
N ASN A 477 -63.92 92.79 -77.88
CA ASN A 477 -63.77 91.48 -78.53
C ASN A 477 -62.31 91.10 -78.81
N GLN A 478 -61.46 92.05 -79.22
CA GLN A 478 -60.11 91.74 -79.69
C GLN A 478 -59.03 91.89 -78.61
N GLN A 479 -59.28 92.65 -77.54
CA GLN A 479 -58.25 92.91 -76.51
C GLN A 479 -58.68 92.41 -75.13
N VAL A 480 -59.89 92.74 -74.69
CA VAL A 480 -60.32 92.48 -73.30
C VAL A 480 -60.78 91.04 -73.11
N LEU A 481 -61.64 90.53 -73.99
CA LEU A 481 -62.23 89.21 -73.86
C LEU A 481 -61.19 88.07 -73.91
N PRO A 482 -60.24 88.06 -74.87
CA PRO A 482 -59.16 87.07 -74.88
C PRO A 482 -58.29 87.14 -73.62
N GLY A 483 -58.05 88.35 -73.10
CA GLY A 483 -57.32 88.57 -71.85
C GLY A 483 -58.04 87.95 -70.64
N THR A 484 -59.37 88.09 -70.55
CA THR A 484 -60.15 87.47 -69.48
C THR A 484 -60.28 85.95 -69.60
N GLN A 485 -60.35 85.40 -70.81
CA GLN A 485 -60.29 83.96 -71.04
C GLN A 485 -58.94 83.36 -70.62
N ALA A 486 -57.85 84.05 -70.94
CA ALA A 486 -56.51 83.67 -70.49
C ALA A 486 -56.39 83.75 -68.95
N LEU A 487 -56.97 84.78 -68.32
CA LEU A 487 -57.02 84.89 -66.86
C LEU A 487 -57.80 83.73 -66.23
N THR A 488 -59.02 83.45 -66.70
CA THR A 488 -59.85 82.35 -66.20
C THR A 488 -59.13 81.00 -66.34
N SER A 489 -58.51 80.76 -67.49
CA SER A 489 -57.75 79.53 -67.76
C SER A 489 -56.53 79.43 -66.84
N GLY A 490 -55.77 80.52 -66.67
CA GLY A 490 -54.60 80.59 -65.81
C GLY A 490 -54.92 80.37 -64.33
N VAL A 491 -55.98 81.00 -63.82
CA VAL A 491 -56.40 80.81 -62.42
C VAL A 491 -56.97 79.41 -62.20
N SER A 492 -57.68 78.83 -63.17
CA SER A 492 -58.17 77.44 -63.11
C SER A 492 -57.04 76.42 -63.13
N GLN A 493 -56.01 76.66 -63.95
CA GLN A 493 -54.80 75.84 -64.00
C GLN A 493 -54.03 75.95 -62.69
N LEU A 494 -53.83 77.17 -62.17
CA LEU A 494 -53.20 77.40 -60.87
C LEU A 494 -53.93 76.63 -59.76
N GLN A 495 -55.26 76.71 -59.72
CA GLN A 495 -56.03 75.99 -58.71
C GLN A 495 -55.86 74.48 -58.80
N THR A 496 -55.95 73.93 -60.01
CA THR A 496 -55.78 72.49 -60.23
C THR A 496 -54.39 72.03 -59.80
N GLN A 497 -53.34 72.75 -60.19
CA GLN A 497 -51.96 72.42 -59.85
C GLN A 497 -51.69 72.56 -58.34
N LEU A 498 -52.19 73.62 -57.71
CA LEU A 498 -52.02 73.85 -56.28
C LEU A 498 -52.77 72.82 -55.44
N SER A 499 -54.00 72.48 -55.81
CA SER A 499 -54.81 71.46 -55.13
C SER A 499 -54.20 70.06 -55.25
N ASN A 500 -53.79 69.66 -56.45
CA ASN A 500 -53.12 68.38 -56.69
C ASN A 500 -51.77 68.30 -55.96
N GLY A 501 -50.97 69.36 -56.06
CA GLY A 501 -49.67 69.44 -55.39
C GLY A 501 -49.80 69.41 -53.86
N ALA A 502 -50.75 70.16 -53.29
CA ALA A 502 -51.03 70.13 -51.86
C ALA A 502 -51.51 68.74 -51.38
N SER A 503 -52.34 68.06 -52.17
CA SER A 503 -52.83 66.71 -51.85
C SER A 503 -51.72 65.65 -51.92
N GLN A 504 -50.84 65.74 -52.92
CA GLN A 504 -49.65 64.89 -53.03
C GLN A 504 -48.67 65.13 -51.88
N LEU A 505 -48.42 66.40 -51.55
CA LEU A 505 -47.58 66.77 -50.41
C LEU A 505 -48.17 66.28 -49.08
N MET A 506 -49.48 66.41 -48.89
CA MET A 506 -50.18 65.90 -47.70
C MET A 506 -50.02 64.40 -47.56
N SER A 507 -50.20 63.66 -48.66
CA SER A 507 -50.02 62.21 -48.69
C SER A 507 -48.57 61.82 -48.37
N GLY A 508 -47.60 62.51 -48.96
CA GLY A 508 -46.16 62.29 -48.71
C GLY A 508 -45.75 62.60 -47.27
N VAL A 509 -46.21 63.74 -46.73
CA VAL A 509 -45.97 64.10 -45.32
C VAL A 509 -46.64 63.10 -44.39
N THR A 510 -47.86 62.67 -44.66
CA THR A 510 -48.55 61.64 -43.85
C THR A 510 -47.75 60.33 -43.84
N ALA A 511 -47.29 59.85 -44.99
CA ALA A 511 -46.45 58.65 -45.07
C ALA A 511 -45.12 58.81 -44.32
N TYR A 512 -44.48 59.98 -44.45
CA TYR A 512 -43.28 60.32 -43.68
C TYR A 512 -43.54 60.30 -42.16
N THR A 513 -44.62 60.95 -41.70
CA THR A 513 -44.97 61.00 -40.28
C THR A 513 -45.26 59.62 -39.70
N ALA A 514 -45.90 58.73 -40.48
CA ALA A 514 -46.12 57.34 -40.08
C ALA A 514 -44.80 56.57 -39.93
N GLY A 515 -43.86 56.75 -40.85
CA GLY A 515 -42.51 56.17 -40.74
C GLY A 515 -41.73 56.69 -39.54
N VAL A 516 -41.86 57.99 -39.22
CA VAL A 516 -41.25 58.60 -38.03
C VAL A 516 -41.88 58.05 -36.74
N ALA A 517 -43.20 57.87 -36.70
CA ALA A 517 -43.90 57.27 -35.56
C ALA A 517 -43.43 55.82 -35.32
N GLN A 518 -43.30 55.03 -36.40
CA GLN A 518 -42.78 53.67 -36.32
C GLN A 518 -41.32 53.63 -35.82
N LEU A 519 -40.48 54.58 -36.25
CA LEU A 519 -39.11 54.72 -35.74
C LEU A 519 -39.09 55.06 -34.24
N ALA A 520 -39.97 55.96 -33.78
CA ALA A 520 -40.08 56.32 -32.37
C ALA A 520 -40.53 55.13 -31.51
N GLU A 521 -41.53 54.37 -31.97
CA GLU A 521 -42.00 53.16 -31.29
C GLU A 521 -40.91 52.08 -31.23
N GLY A 522 -40.22 51.82 -32.35
CA GLY A 522 -39.10 50.89 -32.39
C GLY A 522 -37.95 51.31 -31.47
N GLY A 523 -37.63 52.61 -31.42
CA GLY A 523 -36.65 53.19 -30.49
C GLY A 523 -37.04 52.97 -29.03
N ALA A 524 -38.30 53.22 -28.66
CA ALA A 524 -38.80 52.99 -27.31
C ALA A 524 -38.76 51.50 -26.91
N GLN A 525 -39.08 50.58 -27.82
CA GLN A 525 -38.94 49.14 -27.58
C GLN A 525 -37.49 48.71 -27.35
N LEU A 526 -36.54 49.26 -28.12
CA LEU A 526 -35.11 49.04 -27.90
C LEU A 526 -34.67 49.57 -26.52
N VAL A 527 -35.12 50.77 -26.13
CA VAL A 527 -34.85 51.33 -24.78
C VAL A 527 -35.40 50.42 -23.67
N ALA A 528 -36.61 49.89 -23.81
CA ALA A 528 -37.19 48.99 -22.81
C ALA A 528 -36.32 47.73 -22.60
N ASN A 529 -35.75 47.18 -23.68
CA ASN A 529 -34.89 46.00 -23.65
C ASN A 529 -33.46 46.26 -23.13
N ASN A 530 -33.00 47.52 -23.12
CA ASN A 530 -31.66 47.88 -22.66
C ASN A 530 -31.39 47.44 -21.21
N SER A 531 -32.40 47.49 -20.34
CA SER A 531 -32.30 47.09 -18.93
C SER A 531 -31.92 45.61 -18.75
N SER A 532 -32.53 44.72 -19.54
CA SER A 532 -32.23 43.28 -19.56
C SER A 532 -30.81 43.01 -20.08
N ILE A 533 -30.38 43.73 -21.11
CA ILE A 533 -29.04 43.59 -21.71
C ILE A 533 -27.96 44.02 -20.71
N GLN A 534 -28.15 45.17 -20.04
CA GLN A 534 -27.22 45.65 -19.00
C GLN A 534 -27.17 44.71 -17.80
N SER A 535 -28.31 44.16 -17.40
CA SER A 535 -28.40 43.16 -16.32
C SER A 535 -27.62 41.89 -16.70
N GLY A 536 -27.79 41.39 -17.93
CA GLY A 536 -27.04 40.24 -18.44
C GLY A 536 -25.52 40.49 -18.49
N GLY A 537 -25.09 41.67 -18.94
CA GLY A 537 -23.67 42.06 -18.93
C GLY A 537 -23.09 42.15 -17.51
N SER A 538 -23.87 42.65 -16.55
CA SER A 538 -23.48 42.72 -15.13
C SER A 538 -23.37 41.33 -14.49
N GLN A 539 -24.30 40.42 -14.83
CA GLN A 539 -24.28 39.04 -14.37
C GLN A 539 -23.10 38.26 -14.94
N LEU A 540 -22.78 38.43 -16.23
CA LEU A 540 -21.59 37.85 -16.84
C LEU A 540 -20.31 38.32 -16.14
N THR A 541 -20.17 39.63 -15.90
CA THR A 541 -19.02 40.21 -15.22
C THR A 541 -18.87 39.67 -13.80
N SER A 542 -19.97 39.57 -13.05
CA SER A 542 -19.96 39.03 -11.68
C SER A 542 -19.65 37.53 -11.63
N GLY A 543 -20.18 36.76 -12.59
CA GLY A 543 -19.89 35.33 -12.71
C GLY A 543 -18.42 35.07 -13.03
N LEU A 544 -17.82 35.86 -13.93
CA LEU A 544 -16.40 35.78 -14.25
C LEU A 544 -15.51 36.19 -13.08
N ALA A 545 -15.89 37.19 -12.29
CA ALA A 545 -15.18 37.55 -11.06
C ALA A 545 -15.20 36.41 -10.03
N THR A 546 -16.34 35.73 -9.87
CA THR A 546 -16.46 34.55 -9.00
C THR A 546 -15.58 33.40 -9.52
N LEU A 547 -15.59 33.16 -10.82
CA LEU A 547 -14.76 32.14 -11.45
C LEU A 547 -13.27 32.43 -11.27
N ALA A 548 -12.85 33.68 -11.42
CA ALA A 548 -11.46 34.10 -11.18
C ALA A 548 -11.03 33.85 -9.72
N SER A 549 -11.90 34.19 -8.76
CA SER A 549 -11.65 33.92 -7.33
C SER A 549 -11.48 32.43 -7.04
N ASN A 550 -12.36 31.58 -7.57
CA ASN A 550 -12.28 30.12 -7.39
C ASN A 550 -11.05 29.53 -8.09
N SER A 551 -10.63 30.10 -9.22
CA SER A 551 -9.42 29.68 -9.94
C SER A 551 -8.17 29.87 -9.08
N ASN A 552 -8.07 30.96 -8.33
CA ASN A 552 -6.97 31.20 -7.39
C ASN A 552 -6.90 30.14 -6.28
N GLN A 553 -8.06 29.72 -5.75
CA GLN A 553 -8.12 28.63 -4.77
C GLN A 553 -7.63 27.31 -5.37
N LEU A 554 -8.00 27.03 -6.62
CA LEU A 554 -7.59 25.81 -7.32
C LEU A 554 -6.08 25.77 -7.59
N VAL A 555 -5.50 26.90 -8.00
CA VAL A 555 -4.03 27.07 -8.14
C VAL A 555 -3.34 26.82 -6.80
N SER A 556 -3.84 27.41 -5.71
CA SER A 556 -3.30 27.20 -4.36
C SER A 556 -3.38 25.73 -3.94
N GLY A 557 -4.51 25.06 -4.18
CA GLY A 557 -4.71 23.64 -3.86
C GLY A 557 -3.76 22.72 -4.65
N SER A 558 -3.52 23.03 -5.92
CA SER A 558 -2.52 22.32 -6.73
C SER A 558 -1.10 22.49 -6.19
N GLY A 559 -0.77 23.70 -5.71
CA GLY A 559 0.50 23.97 -5.02
C GLY A 559 0.65 23.15 -3.73
N GLN A 560 -0.41 23.10 -2.90
CA GLN A 560 -0.42 22.29 -1.69
C GLN A 560 -0.25 20.79 -1.98
N LEU A 561 -0.89 20.28 -3.05
CA LEU A 561 -0.72 18.89 -3.48
C LEU A 561 0.73 18.58 -3.87
N ALA A 562 1.38 19.48 -4.62
CA ALA A 562 2.78 19.33 -4.99
C ALA A 562 3.70 19.33 -3.76
N SER A 563 3.51 20.28 -2.83
CA SER A 563 4.29 20.36 -1.59
C SER A 563 4.06 19.16 -0.67
N GLY A 564 2.81 18.72 -0.49
CA GLY A 564 2.49 17.54 0.32
C GLY A 564 3.08 16.25 -0.28
N SER A 565 3.10 16.13 -1.60
CA SER A 565 3.75 15.01 -2.29
C SER A 565 5.26 15.03 -2.10
N GLN A 566 5.90 16.21 -2.11
CA GLN A 566 7.34 16.33 -1.78
C GLN A 566 7.64 15.94 -0.33
N GLN A 567 6.78 16.31 0.62
CA GLN A 567 6.92 15.88 2.02
C GLN A 567 6.79 14.36 2.18
N LEU A 568 5.85 13.74 1.45
CA LEU A 568 5.69 12.29 1.43
C LEU A 568 6.94 11.59 0.89
N ILE A 569 7.52 12.10 -0.20
CA ILE A 569 8.78 11.59 -0.76
C ILE A 569 9.90 11.70 0.28
N ALA A 570 10.09 12.86 0.90
CA ALA A 570 11.12 13.07 1.90
C ALA A 570 10.96 12.10 3.10
N GLY A 571 9.73 11.87 3.56
CA GLY A 571 9.44 10.89 4.60
C GLY A 571 9.73 9.44 4.16
N ALA A 572 9.39 9.09 2.91
CA ALA A 572 9.69 7.79 2.34
C ALA A 572 11.20 7.54 2.23
N ASP A 573 11.98 8.54 1.81
CA ASP A 573 13.44 8.47 1.72
C ASP A 573 14.10 8.35 3.10
N GLN A 574 13.57 9.06 4.11
CA GLN A 574 14.02 8.91 5.49
C GLN A 574 13.75 7.50 6.02
N LEU A 575 12.55 6.96 5.75
CA LEU A 575 12.21 5.60 6.15
C LEU A 575 13.02 4.55 5.40
N ALA A 576 13.33 4.78 4.12
CA ALA A 576 14.18 3.90 3.32
C ALA A 576 15.60 3.86 3.86
N SER A 577 16.15 5.02 4.26
CA SER A 577 17.46 5.12 4.92
C SER A 577 17.48 4.38 6.27
N GLY A 578 16.42 4.51 7.07
CA GLY A 578 16.24 3.74 8.30
C GLY A 578 16.13 2.23 8.02
N GLY A 579 15.40 1.84 6.98
CA GLY A 579 15.26 0.47 6.52
C GLY A 579 16.59 -0.15 6.09
N GLN A 580 17.44 0.60 5.38
CA GLN A 580 18.80 0.15 5.05
C GLN A 580 19.65 -0.11 6.31
N THR A 581 19.58 0.79 7.29
CA THR A 581 20.27 0.62 8.57
C THR A 581 19.78 -0.64 9.31
N LEU A 582 18.47 -0.85 9.33
CA LEU A 582 17.85 -2.05 9.89
C LEU A 582 18.32 -3.31 9.17
N THR A 583 18.29 -3.34 7.83
CA THR A 583 18.79 -4.47 7.02
C THR A 583 20.25 -4.78 7.35
N SER A 584 21.13 -3.77 7.44
CA SER A 584 22.53 -3.97 7.82
C SER A 584 22.67 -4.54 9.24
N GLY A 585 21.87 -4.06 10.19
CA GLY A 585 21.85 -4.59 11.56
C GLY A 585 21.38 -6.05 11.61
N ILE A 586 20.33 -6.39 10.85
CA ILE A 586 19.82 -7.76 10.74
C ILE A 586 20.85 -8.68 10.09
N SER A 587 21.52 -8.24 9.03
CA SER A 587 22.57 -9.03 8.38
C SER A 587 23.72 -9.32 9.36
N SER A 588 24.09 -8.35 10.18
CA SER A 588 25.09 -8.52 11.25
C SER A 588 24.61 -9.52 12.31
N LEU A 589 23.34 -9.45 12.73
CA LEU A 589 22.73 -10.40 13.66
C LEU A 589 22.72 -11.83 13.09
N ARG A 590 22.35 -11.99 11.81
CA ARG A 590 22.34 -13.26 11.10
C ARG A 590 23.75 -13.87 11.08
N THR A 591 24.75 -13.12 10.63
CA THR A 591 26.15 -13.58 10.60
C THR A 591 26.70 -13.91 12.00
N GLY A 592 26.37 -13.10 13.01
CA GLY A 592 26.74 -13.39 14.40
C GLY A 592 26.12 -14.67 14.92
N SER A 593 24.83 -14.89 14.62
CA SER A 593 24.10 -16.10 15.01
C SER A 593 24.61 -17.35 14.27
N GLU A 594 24.92 -17.26 12.97
CA GLU A 594 25.58 -18.34 12.23
C GLU A 594 26.93 -18.71 12.85
N THR A 595 27.72 -17.70 13.23
CA THR A 595 29.02 -17.91 13.89
C THR A 595 28.85 -18.64 15.23
N LEU A 596 27.86 -18.24 16.02
CA LEU A 596 27.53 -18.86 17.30
C LEU A 596 27.06 -20.31 17.11
N THR A 597 26.13 -20.56 16.18
CA THR A 597 25.64 -21.91 15.85
C THR A 597 26.79 -22.82 15.45
N ASN A 598 27.66 -22.36 14.54
CA ASN A 598 28.82 -23.13 14.09
C ASN A 598 29.80 -23.43 15.23
N SER A 599 30.03 -22.47 16.14
CA SER A 599 30.92 -22.65 17.28
C SER A 599 30.36 -23.64 18.30
N LEU A 600 29.07 -23.55 18.61
CA LEU A 600 28.38 -24.47 19.52
C LEU A 600 28.30 -25.88 18.94
N SER A 601 28.01 -26.00 17.63
CA SER A 601 28.04 -27.28 16.93
C SER A 601 29.44 -27.91 16.96
N SER A 602 30.48 -27.11 16.72
CA SER A 602 31.88 -27.57 16.80
C SER A 602 32.25 -28.02 18.22
N ALA A 603 31.81 -27.29 19.25
CA ALA A 603 32.06 -27.65 20.64
C ALA A 603 31.31 -28.95 21.03
N SER A 604 30.05 -29.09 20.63
CA SER A 604 29.28 -30.35 20.80
C SER A 604 29.98 -31.52 20.11
N GLN A 605 30.51 -31.30 18.90
CA GLN A 605 31.22 -32.32 18.14
C GLN A 605 32.56 -32.69 18.82
N GLN A 606 33.28 -31.74 19.41
CA GLN A 606 34.48 -32.04 20.20
C GLN A 606 34.15 -32.84 21.47
N LEU A 607 33.06 -32.54 22.17
CA LEU A 607 32.60 -33.36 23.31
C LEU A 607 32.18 -34.77 22.88
N SER A 608 31.62 -34.92 21.67
CA SER A 608 31.20 -36.24 21.15
C SER A 608 32.34 -37.23 20.88
N VAL A 609 33.60 -36.76 20.83
CA VAL A 609 34.78 -37.62 20.65
C VAL A 609 35.01 -38.52 21.89
N VAL A 610 34.54 -38.09 23.05
CA VAL A 610 34.53 -38.90 24.28
C VAL A 610 33.15 -39.52 24.41
N SER A 611 33.03 -40.84 24.22
CA SER A 611 31.76 -41.54 24.39
C SER A 611 31.42 -41.61 25.87
N VAL A 612 30.53 -40.71 26.30
CA VAL A 612 30.08 -40.52 27.68
C VAL A 612 28.98 -41.52 28.09
N GLU A 613 29.12 -42.78 27.67
CA GLU A 613 28.20 -43.86 28.03
C GLU A 613 28.54 -44.47 29.39
N ASP A 614 27.52 -44.89 30.15
CA ASP A 614 27.67 -45.55 31.46
C ASP A 614 28.62 -46.76 31.41
N LYS A 615 28.62 -47.49 30.28
CA LYS A 615 29.52 -48.63 30.05
C LYS A 615 30.98 -48.21 29.98
N ASN A 616 31.27 -47.04 29.41
CA ASN A 616 32.63 -46.54 29.29
C ASN A 616 33.12 -45.97 30.62
N ALA A 617 32.25 -45.31 31.38
CA ALA A 617 32.55 -44.92 32.76
C ALA A 617 32.92 -46.13 33.62
N GLN A 618 32.17 -47.24 33.48
CA GLN A 618 32.49 -48.51 34.13
C GLN A 618 33.85 -49.08 33.67
N ALA A 619 34.10 -49.14 32.36
CA ALA A 619 35.36 -49.64 31.82
C ALA A 619 36.59 -48.83 32.26
N VAL A 620 36.46 -47.52 32.44
CA VAL A 620 37.53 -46.65 32.97
C VAL A 620 37.74 -46.86 34.46
N SER A 621 36.66 -47.09 35.23
CA SER A 621 36.75 -47.31 36.68
C SER A 621 37.33 -48.67 37.10
N GLN A 622 37.25 -49.67 36.22
CA GLN A 622 37.81 -51.02 36.41
C GLN A 622 38.58 -51.45 35.15
N PRO A 623 39.78 -50.90 34.91
CA PRO A 623 40.48 -51.07 33.63
C PRO A 623 41.11 -52.45 33.43
N VAL A 624 41.13 -53.31 34.45
CA VAL A 624 41.83 -54.61 34.41
C VAL A 624 40.97 -55.69 35.04
N THR A 625 40.72 -56.77 34.30
CA THR A 625 40.12 -58.01 34.80
C THR A 625 41.19 -59.09 34.94
N LEU A 626 41.14 -59.86 36.03
CA LEU A 626 42.06 -60.97 36.27
C LEU A 626 41.43 -62.29 35.82
N GLU A 627 42.20 -63.10 35.10
CA GLU A 627 41.84 -64.48 34.73
C GLU A 627 42.85 -65.44 35.39
N HIS A 628 42.36 -66.47 36.09
CA HIS A 628 43.18 -67.42 36.82
C HIS A 628 42.95 -68.84 36.31
N SER A 629 44.02 -69.59 36.06
CA SER A 629 44.00 -70.99 35.68
C SER A 629 45.08 -71.73 36.48
N ASP A 630 44.67 -72.80 37.17
CA ASP A 630 45.56 -73.74 37.85
C ASP A 630 45.36 -75.14 37.26
N GLN A 631 46.45 -75.88 37.09
CA GLN A 631 46.48 -77.22 36.48
C GLN A 631 46.49 -78.34 37.54
N ASP A 632 46.83 -78.02 38.79
CA ASP A 632 46.89 -78.97 39.90
C ASP A 632 45.70 -78.74 40.86
N ASP A 633 45.08 -79.82 41.36
CA ASP A 633 43.91 -79.75 42.25
C ASP A 633 44.30 -80.11 43.69
N VAL A 634 44.79 -79.13 44.45
CA VAL A 634 45.11 -79.27 45.88
C VAL A 634 44.08 -78.51 46.71
N LYS A 635 42.94 -79.16 46.97
CA LYS A 635 41.79 -78.54 47.65
C LYS A 635 42.05 -78.15 49.11
N THR A 636 42.96 -78.84 49.78
CA THR A 636 43.19 -78.66 51.21
C THR A 636 44.67 -78.74 51.55
N ASN A 637 45.07 -78.04 52.61
CA ASN A 637 46.44 -78.04 53.10
C ASN A 637 46.92 -79.44 53.50
N GLY A 638 46.02 -80.28 54.02
CA GLY A 638 46.30 -81.67 54.39
C GLY A 638 46.79 -82.53 53.23
N VAL A 639 46.25 -82.35 52.02
CA VAL A 639 46.70 -83.04 50.80
C VAL A 639 48.11 -82.61 50.42
N GLY A 640 48.44 -81.32 50.52
CA GLY A 640 49.77 -80.79 50.23
C GLY A 640 50.87 -81.28 51.18
N MET A 641 50.54 -81.50 52.46
CA MET A 641 51.50 -81.97 53.47
C MET A 641 51.65 -83.49 53.54
N ALA A 642 50.72 -84.26 52.97
CA ALA A 642 50.71 -85.72 53.05
C ALA A 642 52.01 -86.40 52.57
N PRO A 643 52.63 -86.02 51.43
CA PRO A 643 53.89 -86.61 50.98
C PRO A 643 54.99 -86.63 52.04
N TYR A 644 55.12 -85.52 52.78
CA TYR A 644 56.11 -85.38 53.83
C TYR A 644 55.80 -86.28 55.03
N MET A 645 54.57 -86.22 55.52
CA MET A 645 54.16 -86.97 56.72
C MET A 645 54.20 -88.48 56.50
N VAL A 646 53.90 -88.94 55.28
CA VAL A 646 54.03 -90.34 54.87
C VAL A 646 55.49 -90.79 54.91
N SER A 647 56.41 -90.03 54.32
CA SER A 647 57.84 -90.39 54.32
C SER A 647 58.43 -90.44 55.73
N VAL A 648 58.09 -89.46 56.57
CA VAL A 648 58.54 -89.41 57.98
C VAL A 648 58.05 -90.64 58.74
N ALA A 649 56.75 -90.95 58.61
CA ALA A 649 56.12 -92.06 59.29
C ALA A 649 56.76 -93.42 58.91
N LEU A 650 57.07 -93.64 57.63
CA LEU A 650 57.76 -94.85 57.17
C LEU A 650 59.18 -94.98 57.72
N MET A 651 59.94 -93.88 57.79
CA MET A 651 61.27 -93.88 58.40
C MET A 651 61.21 -94.19 59.90
N VAL A 652 60.20 -93.67 60.60
CA VAL A 652 59.95 -94.00 62.02
C VAL A 652 59.60 -95.48 62.20
N ALA A 653 58.83 -96.10 61.28
CA ALA A 653 58.62 -97.54 61.31
C ALA A 653 59.92 -98.33 61.08
N ALA A 654 60.76 -97.92 60.13
CA ALA A 654 62.05 -98.56 59.88
C ALA A 654 62.97 -98.52 61.12
N LEU A 655 63.04 -97.37 61.79
CA LEU A 655 63.71 -97.17 63.08
C LEU A 655 63.12 -98.07 64.16
N SER A 656 61.79 -98.06 64.33
CA SER A 656 61.10 -98.86 65.33
C SER A 656 61.42 -100.35 65.14
N ALA A 657 61.25 -100.86 63.92
CA ALA A 657 61.49 -102.26 63.56
C ALA A 657 62.92 -102.71 63.89
N ASN A 658 63.92 -101.89 63.56
CA ASN A 658 65.34 -102.26 63.69
C ASN A 658 65.94 -101.98 65.07
N VAL A 659 65.52 -100.91 65.74
CA VAL A 659 66.15 -100.45 66.99
C VAL A 659 65.44 -101.05 68.20
N ILE A 660 64.12 -100.99 68.21
CA ILE A 660 63.31 -101.31 69.40
C ILE A 660 62.99 -102.81 69.44
N PHE A 661 62.66 -103.41 68.30
CA PHE A 661 62.06 -104.76 68.26
C PHE A 661 62.98 -105.89 67.76
N VAL A 662 64.20 -105.59 67.28
CA VAL A 662 65.12 -106.58 66.68
C VAL A 662 65.46 -107.75 67.60
N LYS A 663 65.73 -107.51 68.89
CA LYS A 663 66.07 -108.58 69.85
C LYS A 663 64.88 -109.48 70.21
N HIS A 664 63.66 -108.97 70.14
CA HIS A 664 62.44 -109.70 70.49
C HIS A 664 61.90 -110.54 69.33
N ILE A 665 62.22 -110.16 68.09
CA ILE A 665 61.72 -110.82 66.88
C ILE A 665 62.72 -111.81 66.29
N ASP A 666 64.03 -111.55 66.37
CA ASP A 666 65.07 -112.35 65.71
C ASP A 666 66.09 -112.91 66.71
N ASN A 667 65.87 -114.16 67.16
CA ASN A 667 66.77 -114.87 68.07
C ASN A 667 67.63 -115.91 67.32
N ARG A 668 68.20 -115.51 66.17
CA ARG A 668 68.98 -116.39 65.27
C ARG A 668 70.46 -116.05 65.27
N SER A 669 71.30 -117.07 65.29
CA SER A 669 72.70 -116.98 64.85
C SER A 669 72.78 -117.19 63.34
N TYR A 670 73.59 -116.38 62.65
CA TYR A 670 73.72 -116.38 61.20
C TYR A 670 75.06 -116.98 60.77
N LYS A 671 75.03 -117.90 59.81
CA LYS A 671 76.25 -118.62 59.40
C LYS A 671 77.21 -117.77 58.57
N ASN A 672 76.67 -116.89 57.74
CA ASN A 672 77.44 -116.00 56.88
C ASN A 672 76.62 -114.75 56.51
N ARG A 673 77.27 -113.75 55.91
CA ARG A 673 76.64 -112.47 55.52
C ARG A 673 75.40 -112.62 54.64
N TRP A 674 75.38 -113.64 53.78
CA TRP A 674 74.25 -113.90 52.88
C TRP A 674 73.05 -114.51 53.62
N ASP A 675 73.30 -115.32 54.65
CA ASP A 675 72.26 -115.87 55.52
C ASP A 675 71.65 -114.77 56.41
N TRP A 676 72.49 -113.89 56.96
CA TRP A 676 72.04 -112.69 57.69
C TRP A 676 71.20 -111.76 56.83
N ALA A 677 71.69 -111.43 55.64
CA ALA A 677 70.96 -110.56 54.72
C ALA A 677 69.62 -111.17 54.30
N LYS A 678 69.55 -112.48 53.98
CA LYS A 678 68.28 -113.15 53.68
C LYS A 678 67.32 -113.14 54.87
N GLY A 679 67.82 -113.34 56.10
CA GLY A 679 67.02 -113.29 57.32
C GLY A 679 66.43 -111.91 57.58
N LYS A 680 67.27 -110.87 57.53
CA LYS A 680 66.84 -109.47 57.71
C LYS A 680 65.94 -109.00 56.59
N LEU A 681 66.27 -109.31 55.33
CA LEU A 681 65.44 -108.97 54.18
C LEU A 681 64.03 -109.53 54.31
N LEU A 682 63.90 -110.79 54.74
CA LEU A 682 62.59 -111.41 54.88
C LEU A 682 61.79 -110.77 56.03
N LEU A 683 62.39 -110.63 57.21
CA LEU A 683 61.67 -110.08 58.37
C LEU A 683 61.37 -108.58 58.20
N ASN A 684 62.40 -107.78 57.98
CA ASN A 684 62.26 -106.33 57.85
C ASN A 684 61.49 -105.97 56.57
N GLY A 685 61.66 -106.73 55.49
CA GLY A 685 60.84 -106.58 54.28
C GLY A 685 59.35 -106.82 54.52
N THR A 686 58.99 -107.81 55.35
CA THR A 686 57.56 -108.03 55.70
C THR A 686 56.98 -106.90 56.55
N ILE A 687 57.74 -106.38 57.53
CA ILE A 687 57.31 -105.24 58.35
C ILE A 687 57.19 -103.98 57.46
N ALA A 688 58.15 -103.73 56.57
CA ALA A 688 58.14 -102.60 55.66
C ALA A 688 56.94 -102.65 54.70
N SER A 689 56.64 -103.81 54.12
CA SER A 689 55.49 -103.99 53.24
C SER A 689 54.16 -103.80 53.98
N LEU A 690 54.01 -104.36 55.19
CA LEU A 690 52.80 -104.19 55.99
C LEU A 690 52.61 -102.72 56.40
N ALA A 691 53.67 -102.05 56.84
CA ALA A 691 53.65 -100.64 57.21
C ALA A 691 53.21 -99.75 56.04
N ALA A 692 53.73 -100.02 54.84
CA ALA A 692 53.35 -99.30 53.62
C ALA A 692 51.87 -99.49 53.25
N VAL A 693 51.37 -100.73 53.28
CA VAL A 693 49.97 -101.03 52.91
C VAL A 693 48.99 -100.45 53.93
N ILE A 694 49.26 -100.59 55.23
CA ILE A 694 48.43 -100.04 56.30
C ILE A 694 48.39 -98.51 56.19
N LEU A 695 49.55 -97.87 56.01
CA LEU A 695 49.64 -96.43 55.84
C LEU A 695 48.85 -95.95 54.62
N TYR A 696 49.01 -96.60 53.46
CA TYR A 696 48.26 -96.24 52.26
C TYR A 696 46.73 -96.35 52.47
N GLY A 697 46.26 -97.42 53.12
CA GLY A 697 44.85 -97.58 53.46
C GLY A 697 44.32 -96.44 54.35
N VAL A 698 45.12 -96.01 55.32
CA VAL A 698 44.77 -94.89 56.21
C VAL A 698 44.73 -93.55 55.49
N LEU A 699 45.64 -93.28 54.54
CA LEU A 699 45.58 -92.06 53.74
C LEU A 699 44.26 -91.97 52.95
N ARG A 700 43.81 -93.09 52.39
CA ARG A 700 42.52 -93.18 51.69
C ARG A 700 41.34 -92.93 52.64
N LEU A 701 41.43 -93.38 53.90
CA LEU A 701 40.39 -93.16 54.90
C LEU A 701 40.29 -91.71 55.39
N ILE A 702 41.41 -90.98 55.47
CA ILE A 702 41.43 -89.56 55.86
C ILE A 702 40.93 -88.65 54.72
N GLY A 703 40.64 -89.20 53.54
CA GLY A 703 40.11 -88.46 52.40
C GLY A 703 41.18 -87.96 51.42
N ILE A 704 42.40 -88.48 51.49
CA ILE A 704 43.41 -88.23 50.47
C ILE A 704 43.10 -89.14 49.27
N GLU A 705 42.78 -88.52 48.14
CA GLU A 705 42.60 -89.17 46.85
C GLU A 705 43.83 -88.91 45.98
N PRO A 706 44.82 -89.84 45.92
CA PRO A 706 46.02 -89.59 45.16
C PRO A 706 45.70 -89.49 43.67
N ALA A 707 46.27 -88.50 42.98
CA ALA A 707 46.17 -88.35 41.52
C ALA A 707 46.54 -89.65 40.76
N HIS A 708 47.51 -90.41 41.28
CA HIS A 708 47.94 -91.70 40.77
C HIS A 708 47.95 -92.76 41.89
N PRO A 709 46.81 -93.44 42.18
CA PRO A 709 46.66 -94.33 43.34
C PRO A 709 47.68 -95.48 43.38
N MET A 710 47.86 -96.17 42.26
CA MET A 710 48.77 -97.32 42.20
C MET A 710 50.25 -96.91 42.26
N ALA A 711 50.60 -95.79 41.61
CA ALA A 711 51.95 -95.25 41.68
C ALA A 711 52.29 -94.78 43.10
N THR A 712 51.33 -94.14 43.78
CA THR A 712 51.46 -93.74 45.19
C THR A 712 51.73 -94.95 46.08
N LEU A 713 50.91 -96.01 46.00
CA LEU A 713 51.13 -97.24 46.77
C LEU A 713 52.51 -97.85 46.47
N GLY A 714 52.89 -97.92 45.19
CA GLY A 714 54.20 -98.42 44.78
C GLY A 714 55.37 -97.60 45.35
N LEU A 715 55.24 -96.28 45.39
CA LEU A 715 56.27 -95.39 45.90
C LEU A 715 56.34 -95.40 47.43
N ILE A 716 55.21 -95.54 48.13
CA ILE A 716 55.16 -95.80 49.59
C ILE A 716 55.87 -97.12 49.91
N LEU A 717 55.60 -98.18 49.14
CA LEU A 717 56.27 -99.48 49.30
C LEU A 717 57.78 -99.36 49.08
N LEU A 718 58.20 -98.72 47.99
CA LEU A 718 59.61 -98.53 47.66
C LEU A 718 60.33 -97.68 48.72
N ALA A 719 59.73 -96.58 49.15
CA ALA A 719 60.26 -95.73 50.21
C ALA A 719 60.37 -96.48 51.53
N SER A 720 59.33 -97.24 51.91
CA SER A 720 59.33 -98.08 53.12
C SER A 720 60.48 -99.07 53.10
N TRP A 721 60.70 -99.76 51.99
CA TRP A 721 61.82 -100.69 51.82
C TRP A 721 63.18 -99.98 51.83
N THR A 722 63.27 -98.80 51.21
CA THR A 722 64.50 -98.00 51.14
C THR A 722 64.93 -97.54 52.53
N PHE A 723 64.00 -96.97 53.30
CA PHE A 723 64.23 -96.56 54.68
C PHE A 723 64.52 -97.76 55.58
N MET A 724 63.78 -98.86 55.39
CA MET A 724 64.04 -100.10 56.11
C MET A 724 65.45 -100.63 55.85
N ALA A 725 65.90 -100.64 54.60
CA ALA A 725 67.25 -101.07 54.22
C ALA A 725 68.33 -100.12 54.77
N LEU A 726 68.12 -98.81 54.70
CA LEU A 726 69.02 -97.80 55.30
C LEU A 726 69.23 -98.07 56.79
N VAL A 727 68.14 -98.15 57.55
CA VAL A 727 68.22 -98.35 59.00
C VAL A 727 68.81 -99.73 59.31
N THR A 728 68.41 -100.77 58.58
CA THR A 728 68.96 -102.13 58.75
C THR A 728 70.48 -102.15 58.50
N ALA A 729 70.98 -101.45 57.50
CA ALA A 729 72.40 -101.37 57.19
C ALA A 729 73.18 -100.66 58.31
N LEU A 730 72.70 -99.51 58.76
CA LEU A 730 73.34 -98.74 59.83
C LEU A 730 73.33 -99.48 61.16
N VAL A 731 72.18 -100.02 61.57
CA VAL A 731 72.06 -100.83 62.80
C VAL A 731 72.87 -102.12 62.69
N GLY A 732 72.95 -102.71 61.49
CA GLY A 732 73.78 -103.89 61.19
C GLY A 732 75.27 -103.64 61.39
N TRP A 733 75.76 -102.42 61.14
CA TRP A 733 77.14 -102.03 61.43
C TRP A 733 77.43 -101.98 62.92
N ASN A 734 76.57 -101.32 63.70
CA ASN A 734 76.64 -101.31 65.15
C ASN A 734 75.25 -101.02 65.74
N ASN A 735 74.77 -101.87 66.63
CA ASN A 735 73.42 -101.74 67.13
C ASN A 735 73.17 -100.41 67.88
N ARG A 736 74.14 -99.91 68.67
CA ARG A 736 73.98 -98.64 69.43
C ARG A 736 74.23 -97.42 68.55
N PHE A 737 75.40 -97.36 67.91
CA PHE A 737 75.79 -96.21 67.09
C PHE A 737 75.00 -96.10 65.79
N GLY A 738 74.64 -97.23 65.17
CA GLY A 738 73.80 -97.26 63.97
C GLY A 738 72.38 -96.77 64.22
N SER A 739 71.81 -97.09 65.38
CA SER A 739 70.51 -96.57 65.81
C SER A 739 70.54 -95.06 66.01
N PHE A 740 71.61 -94.55 66.66
CA PHE A 740 71.82 -93.12 66.86
C PHE A 740 72.04 -92.37 65.53
N ALA A 741 72.86 -92.93 64.63
CA ALA A 741 73.08 -92.37 63.29
C ALA A 741 71.77 -92.33 62.46
N SER A 742 70.94 -93.36 62.56
CA SER A 742 69.63 -93.41 61.89
C SER A 742 68.67 -92.35 62.44
N LEU A 743 68.73 -92.04 63.74
CA LEU A 743 67.95 -90.96 64.36
C LEU A 743 68.44 -89.57 63.91
N ILE A 744 69.76 -89.34 63.86
CA ILE A 744 70.33 -88.09 63.32
C ILE A 744 69.92 -87.91 61.86
N LEU A 745 69.98 -88.97 61.05
CA LEU A 745 69.56 -88.93 59.66
C LEU A 745 68.05 -88.66 59.52
N LEU A 746 67.20 -89.18 60.42
CA LEU A 746 65.79 -88.79 60.46
C LEU A 746 65.65 -87.29 60.70
N LEU A 747 66.30 -86.73 61.74
CA LEU A 747 66.22 -85.30 62.05
C LEU A 747 66.75 -84.42 60.90
N LEU A 748 67.86 -84.80 60.28
CA LEU A 748 68.43 -84.10 59.14
C LEU A 748 67.48 -84.12 57.93
N GLN A 749 66.80 -85.24 57.70
CA GLN A 749 65.82 -85.39 56.62
C GLN A 749 64.54 -84.58 56.85
N LEU A 750 64.13 -84.35 58.10
CA LEU A 750 62.96 -83.52 58.40
C LEU A 750 63.11 -82.09 57.86
N GLY A 751 64.29 -81.49 58.01
CA GLY A 751 64.60 -80.16 57.48
C GLY A 751 64.98 -80.13 55.99
N SER A 752 65.52 -81.24 55.45
CA SER A 752 66.05 -81.28 54.08
C SER A 752 65.05 -81.77 53.03
N SER A 753 63.94 -82.40 53.41
CA SER A 753 63.05 -83.07 52.45
C SER A 753 62.00 -82.16 51.77
N ALA A 754 62.06 -80.85 52.00
CA ALA A 754 61.15 -79.85 51.42
C ALA A 754 59.67 -80.11 51.74
N GLY A 755 59.39 -80.61 52.94
CA GLY A 755 58.09 -81.17 53.28
C GLY A 755 56.97 -80.17 53.59
N THR A 756 57.28 -79.14 54.37
CA THR A 756 56.33 -78.12 54.82
C THR A 756 56.46 -76.80 54.07
N TYR A 757 57.67 -76.50 53.61
CA TYR A 757 57.99 -75.33 52.79
C TYR A 757 58.84 -75.77 51.59
N PRO A 758 58.79 -75.06 50.46
CA PRO A 758 59.74 -75.21 49.37
C PRO A 758 61.18 -75.15 49.89
N ILE A 759 62.09 -75.96 49.34
CA ILE A 759 63.47 -76.05 49.85
C ILE A 759 64.23 -74.72 49.67
N GLU A 760 63.83 -73.93 48.68
CA GLU A 760 64.38 -72.62 48.37
C GLU A 760 64.24 -71.65 49.54
N LEU A 761 63.23 -71.84 50.40
CA LEU A 761 62.99 -71.04 51.61
C LEU A 761 63.79 -71.54 52.82
N SER A 762 64.36 -72.74 52.76
CA SER A 762 65.18 -73.30 53.85
C SER A 762 66.62 -72.77 53.79
N PRO A 763 67.34 -72.71 54.94
CA PRO A 763 68.76 -72.34 54.97
C PRO A 763 69.62 -73.15 54.00
N ARG A 764 70.65 -72.52 53.42
CA ARG A 764 71.51 -73.09 52.37
C ARG A 764 72.13 -74.46 52.75
N PHE A 765 72.35 -74.71 54.03
CA PHE A 765 72.80 -76.02 54.54
C PHE A 765 71.86 -77.16 54.12
N PHE A 766 70.54 -77.01 54.30
CA PHE A 766 69.56 -78.05 53.98
C PHE A 766 69.40 -78.25 52.46
N GLN A 767 69.49 -77.16 51.68
CA GLN A 767 69.47 -77.21 50.22
C GLN A 767 70.61 -78.08 49.64
N VAL A 768 71.81 -78.00 50.23
CA VAL A 768 72.99 -78.75 49.75
C VAL A 768 72.93 -80.23 50.14
N VAL A 769 72.42 -80.55 51.34
CA VAL A 769 72.38 -81.93 51.84
C VAL A 769 71.23 -82.72 51.21
N GLN A 770 70.12 -82.05 50.87
CA GLN A 770 68.88 -82.65 50.36
C GLN A 770 69.07 -83.75 49.29
N PRO A 771 69.85 -83.58 48.20
CA PRO A 771 69.95 -84.58 47.13
C PRO A 771 70.58 -85.91 47.56
N TYR A 772 71.28 -85.92 48.69
CA TYR A 772 71.97 -87.12 49.19
C TYR A 772 71.11 -87.94 50.18
N LEU A 773 69.87 -87.51 50.43
CA LEU A 773 69.00 -88.13 51.40
C LEU A 773 67.81 -88.82 50.70
N PRO A 774 67.51 -90.09 51.05
CA PRO A 774 66.43 -90.82 50.39
C PRO A 774 65.04 -90.23 50.69
N MET A 775 64.84 -89.58 51.83
CA MET A 775 63.54 -88.97 52.16
C MET A 775 63.15 -87.87 51.18
N THR A 776 64.10 -87.12 50.63
CA THR A 776 63.89 -86.12 49.58
C THR A 776 63.10 -86.68 48.40
N TYR A 777 63.53 -87.83 47.88
CA TYR A 777 62.92 -88.46 46.73
C TYR A 777 61.60 -89.12 47.07
N SER A 778 61.43 -89.59 48.30
CA SER A 778 60.12 -90.05 48.78
C SER A 778 59.11 -88.91 48.86
N VAL A 779 59.45 -87.77 49.46
CA VAL A 779 58.53 -86.63 49.57
C VAL A 779 58.21 -86.05 48.20
N SER A 780 59.22 -85.82 47.36
CA SER A 780 59.02 -85.33 46.00
C SER A 780 58.20 -86.32 45.15
N GLY A 781 58.49 -87.63 45.23
CA GLY A 781 57.80 -88.64 44.44
C GLY A 781 56.36 -88.87 44.90
N LEU A 782 56.13 -88.79 46.22
CA LEU A 782 54.77 -88.83 46.78
C LEU A 782 54.00 -87.57 46.40
N ARG A 783 54.64 -86.39 46.35
CA ARG A 783 53.98 -85.16 45.85
C ARG A 783 53.54 -85.32 44.40
N GLN A 784 54.39 -85.90 43.56
CA GLN A 784 54.09 -86.19 42.15
C GLN A 784 52.99 -87.24 41.94
N THR A 785 52.67 -88.04 42.94
CA THR A 785 51.67 -89.12 42.81
C THR A 785 50.41 -88.85 43.60
N ILE A 786 50.48 -88.01 44.63
CA ILE A 786 49.35 -87.58 45.46
C ILE A 786 48.70 -86.32 44.89
N SER A 787 49.48 -85.27 44.59
CA SER A 787 48.95 -83.90 44.43
C SER A 787 49.23 -83.26 43.07
N MET A 788 50.13 -83.82 42.26
CA MET A 788 50.54 -83.24 40.97
C MET A 788 50.36 -84.27 39.85
N VAL A 789 50.27 -83.79 38.59
CA VAL A 789 50.14 -84.64 37.38
C VAL A 789 51.50 -85.05 36.77
N GLY A 790 52.60 -84.89 37.52
CA GLY A 790 53.95 -85.10 37.01
C GLY A 790 54.45 -86.55 37.06
N ASN A 791 55.58 -86.80 36.40
CA ASN A 791 56.19 -88.12 36.31
C ASN A 791 57.15 -88.37 37.49
N SER A 792 56.89 -89.41 38.29
CA SER A 792 57.72 -89.80 39.45
C SER A 792 58.89 -90.75 39.12
N SER A 793 59.17 -91.00 37.84
CA SER A 793 60.21 -91.95 37.39
C SER A 793 61.60 -91.65 37.94
N HIS A 794 62.00 -90.38 38.01
CA HIS A 794 63.29 -89.98 38.58
C HIS A 794 63.39 -90.36 40.06
N GLN A 795 62.33 -90.10 40.83
CA GLN A 795 62.25 -90.41 42.26
C GLN A 795 62.22 -91.93 42.50
N VAL A 796 61.49 -92.68 41.68
CA VAL A 796 61.49 -94.15 41.70
C VAL A 796 62.90 -94.70 41.43
N TRP A 797 63.59 -94.16 40.42
CA TRP A 797 64.95 -94.57 40.07
C TRP A 797 65.94 -94.26 41.21
N MET A 798 65.91 -93.05 41.76
CA MET A 798 66.78 -92.65 42.88
C MET A 798 66.51 -93.47 44.14
N LEU A 799 65.25 -93.68 44.52
CA LEU A 799 64.92 -94.55 45.66
C LEU A 799 65.37 -96.00 45.44
N SER A 800 65.27 -96.51 44.21
CA SER A 800 65.76 -97.85 43.87
C SER A 800 67.29 -97.94 43.98
N LEU A 801 68.03 -96.91 43.55
CA LEU A 801 69.47 -96.83 43.75
C LEU A 801 69.85 -96.79 45.23
N PHE A 802 69.15 -95.99 46.03
CA PHE A 802 69.34 -95.97 47.48
C PHE A 802 69.04 -97.32 48.11
N LEU A 803 67.95 -97.98 47.72
CA LEU A 803 67.58 -99.31 48.22
C LEU A 803 68.69 -100.33 47.96
N VAL A 804 69.14 -100.44 46.71
CA VAL A 804 70.21 -101.37 46.31
C VAL A 804 71.53 -101.00 47.01
N GLY A 805 71.85 -99.71 47.07
CA GLY A 805 73.04 -99.19 47.75
C GLY A 805 73.06 -99.52 49.24
N PHE A 806 71.94 -99.32 49.95
CA PHE A 806 71.82 -99.65 51.37
C PHE A 806 71.80 -101.15 51.62
N MET A 807 71.18 -101.96 50.76
CA MET A 807 71.30 -103.42 50.85
C MET A 807 72.76 -103.88 50.68
N GLY A 808 73.48 -103.29 49.72
CA GLY A 808 74.91 -103.53 49.51
C GLY A 808 75.76 -103.12 50.71
N LEU A 809 75.50 -101.94 51.27
CA LEU A 809 76.16 -101.47 52.51
C LEU A 809 75.87 -102.41 53.68
N GLY A 810 74.63 -102.86 53.86
CA GLY A 810 74.27 -103.83 54.89
C GLY A 810 75.05 -105.15 54.75
N LEU A 811 75.22 -105.65 53.52
CA LEU A 811 76.03 -106.84 53.24
C LEU A 811 77.53 -106.65 53.54
N MET A 812 78.07 -105.45 53.28
CA MET A 812 79.47 -105.11 53.57
C MET A 812 79.73 -104.91 55.07
N MET A 813 78.77 -104.30 55.77
CA MET A 813 78.88 -103.96 57.18
C MET A 813 78.65 -105.16 58.11
N TYR A 814 78.17 -106.29 57.59
CA TYR A 814 78.00 -107.53 58.35
C TYR A 814 79.33 -107.99 58.99
N ARG A 815 79.33 -108.12 60.32
CA ARG A 815 80.39 -108.77 61.09
C ARG A 815 79.83 -110.04 61.73
N PRO A 816 80.47 -111.21 61.57
CA PRO A 816 80.07 -112.40 62.31
C PRO A 816 80.22 -112.12 63.81
N THR A 817 79.21 -112.47 64.60
CA THR A 817 79.30 -112.43 66.06
C THR A 817 80.28 -113.51 66.51
N GLU A 818 81.45 -113.12 67.02
CA GLU A 818 82.23 -113.94 67.95
C GLU A 818 81.45 -113.99 69.27
N ASP A 819 81.34 -115.17 69.87
CA ASP A 819 80.46 -115.48 71.02
C ASP A 819 80.53 -114.49 72.20
#